data_AF-A0A5M8FSR2-F1
#
_entry.id   AF-A0A5M8FSR2-F1
#
_cell.length_a   1.000
_cell.length_b   1.000
_cell.length_c   1.000
_cell.angle_alpha   90.00
_cell.angle_beta   90.00
_cell.angle_gamma   90.00
#
_symmetry.space_group_name_H-M   'P 1'
#
loop_
_entity.id
_entity.type
_entity.pdbx_description
1 polymer ?
#
loop_
_entity_poly.entity_id
_entity_poly.type
_entity_poly.pdbx_seq_one_letter_code
_entity_poly.pdbx_strand_id
1 'polypeptide(L)'
;MTRLTRIAGFLPFVAVVFLNSFVDLGHKIIIQNTLFKAYDGPEQIWLTALVNALILLPFILLFTPSGYLADRWPKNRVMRRAAWVAVAITLGITACYYLGLFWPAFVMTFVLALQSAVHSPSKFGYIKELCGNEALTTANAWVQASSSIAILAGILVFSVLFEAMLATPAGEVGGSGLPPDEIMRRIAPVGWFLVLASLVEVALAYRLPDQPPGEAEMRFDWGRYLRGQYLLHNLHAAWNNSVIWLSIIGLGVFWGLSQVLLAAFPAFIEDSVGETNTVVIQGLMAFSGIGIILGAAIAGRIARDHVETGLIPFSALGIALTLFLLPGIGATWLHGVNFMALGLLAGMFIVPLNALIQFNAGERELGRVLAAKNFVLHWIMLVGLIITVLSALADSGSRAIMVGLGLVALGGAFYTVWKLPQSLVRFFIARMLAFRYRLQVIGLDNLPAQGGVLMLGNHISWIDWAMVQMASPRPVRFVMERVIYQRWYLRWFLDFFGVVPISRGSSRHALRVVTDLLDDGQVVCLFPEGTLSKNAQLGEFRKGFERAAEQARGVILPFYLRGLWGSRFSYASNKLRRSRRGGRARDVIVAFGPPLPMQSKAEAVKQAVFELSVSSWQEHVQQLPSLPSAWLRTARRNLGQTAVLDSSGTALSNRRLIATVLLFADAIRRQCPQQTLGILLPPGSAAVIANLAGWVAGKTVVNLDYSADLEHLRRMLRAAAVRDLITSEGFARRLAARGLELESLLPDDRLRTLEALDRTLGRLRRWTTQALAVLLPTALLPALYGRRARPDAVAAILFTGDTAAPRGVELTHRNILANVRQIADVLNTECDDLILSSLPLYHAFGLTVTTALPLLEGIPMVCHPDPADAPGNAKAIARHRATVLCSSSALLQRMVTHPKVHPLMLESLRIVVAGTGRPSPEVRDAFAIKFGKRILEGYGATETTPVASVNVPDAIDTATWKIQTGSRPGTVGMPLPGTSFRIVDPVTLQSRPAGEPGLVLIGGVQVMRGYLNDPDGTRQAVVELDGRRWFKTGDRGHMDADGFLTIVGRCPIPDADSSQRTPAAFDV
;
A
#
# COMPACT_ATOMS: atom_id res chain seq x y z
N MET A 1 10.66 -12.58 0.62
CA MET A 1 9.94 -13.82 0.26
C MET A 1 8.58 -13.44 -0.28
N THR A 2 8.28 -13.75 -1.53
CA THR A 2 7.08 -13.30 -2.28
C THR A 2 5.84 -14.14 -1.94
N ARG A 3 4.64 -13.54 -1.97
CA ARG A 3 3.33 -14.20 -1.74
C ARG A 3 3.16 -15.49 -2.56
N LEU A 4 3.70 -15.53 -3.78
CA LEU A 4 3.68 -16.68 -4.71
C LEU A 4 4.38 -17.94 -4.19
N THR A 5 5.53 -17.84 -3.50
CA THR A 5 6.25 -19.05 -3.05
C THR A 5 5.56 -19.74 -1.88
N ARG A 6 4.50 -19.13 -1.32
CA ARG A 6 3.63 -19.72 -0.31
C ARG A 6 2.42 -20.44 -0.91
N ILE A 7 2.16 -20.27 -2.21
CA ILE A 7 1.07 -20.97 -2.91
C ILE A 7 1.51 -22.43 -3.12
N ALA A 8 0.70 -23.36 -2.62
CA ALA A 8 0.94 -24.80 -2.78
C ALA A 8 0.97 -25.15 -4.29
N GLY A 9 2.03 -25.84 -4.73
CA GLY A 9 2.17 -26.26 -6.14
C GLY A 9 2.87 -25.27 -7.07
N PHE A 10 3.14 -24.03 -6.66
CA PHE A 10 3.80 -23.03 -7.52
C PHE A 10 5.26 -23.37 -7.86
N LEU A 11 6.06 -23.76 -6.86
CA LEU A 11 7.46 -24.16 -7.09
C LEU A 11 7.57 -25.43 -7.98
N PRO A 12 6.80 -26.51 -7.74
CA PRO A 12 6.71 -27.64 -8.66
C PRO A 12 6.35 -27.22 -10.09
N PHE A 13 5.38 -26.32 -10.26
CA PHE A 13 4.99 -25.81 -11.58
C PHE A 13 6.14 -25.10 -12.31
N VAL A 14 6.85 -24.18 -11.64
CA VAL A 14 8.00 -23.48 -12.23
C VAL A 14 9.11 -24.45 -12.65
N ALA A 15 9.33 -25.51 -11.86
CA ALA A 15 10.31 -26.56 -12.18
C ALA A 15 9.87 -27.47 -13.34
N VAL A 16 8.58 -27.79 -13.46
CA VAL A 16 8.04 -28.50 -14.64
C VAL A 16 8.28 -27.66 -15.91
N VAL A 17 8.01 -26.36 -15.85
CA VAL A 17 8.28 -25.44 -16.98
C VAL A 17 9.77 -25.41 -17.35
N PHE A 18 10.65 -25.40 -16.35
CA PHE A 18 12.09 -25.45 -16.55
C PHE A 18 12.49 -26.73 -17.29
N LEU A 19 12.09 -27.89 -16.77
CA LEU A 19 12.48 -29.20 -17.30
C LEU A 19 11.96 -29.42 -18.72
N ASN A 20 10.71 -29.06 -18.98
CA ASN A 20 10.14 -29.14 -20.32
C ASN A 20 10.96 -28.30 -21.33
N SER A 21 11.25 -27.04 -20.99
CA SER A 21 12.04 -26.16 -21.87
C SER A 21 13.49 -26.65 -22.04
N PHE A 22 14.06 -27.27 -21.01
CA PHE A 22 15.44 -27.78 -20.98
C PHE A 22 15.60 -29.04 -21.84
N VAL A 23 14.65 -29.98 -21.77
CA VAL A 23 14.62 -31.21 -22.59
C VAL A 23 14.40 -30.89 -24.06
N ASP A 24 13.42 -30.04 -24.38
CA ASP A 24 13.11 -29.61 -25.74
C ASP A 24 14.32 -29.02 -26.45
N LEU A 25 15.04 -28.16 -25.74
CA LEU A 25 16.24 -27.53 -26.26
C LEU A 25 17.43 -28.50 -26.32
N GLY A 26 17.57 -29.40 -25.35
CA GLY A 26 18.72 -30.29 -25.29
C GLY A 26 18.89 -31.18 -26.51
N HIS A 27 17.80 -31.82 -26.95
CA HIS A 27 17.81 -32.62 -28.19
C HIS A 27 18.09 -31.74 -29.42
N LYS A 28 17.49 -30.54 -29.50
CA LYS A 28 17.74 -29.59 -30.59
C LYS A 28 19.23 -29.26 -30.71
N ILE A 29 19.89 -28.90 -29.61
CA ILE A 29 21.29 -28.50 -29.60
C ILE A 29 22.19 -29.66 -30.03
N ILE A 30 21.87 -30.88 -29.63
CA ILE A 30 22.60 -32.08 -30.09
C ILE A 30 22.50 -32.24 -31.61
N ILE A 31 21.30 -32.15 -32.18
CA ILE A 31 21.11 -32.25 -33.63
C ILE A 31 21.80 -31.10 -34.35
N GLN A 32 21.68 -29.87 -33.85
CA GLN A 32 22.35 -28.71 -34.45
C GLN A 32 23.88 -28.87 -34.43
N ASN A 33 24.47 -29.22 -33.29
CA ASN A 33 25.92 -29.41 -33.18
C ASN A 33 26.42 -30.56 -34.07
N THR A 34 25.60 -31.60 -34.27
CA THR A 34 25.89 -32.68 -35.22
C THR A 34 25.92 -32.17 -36.66
N LEU A 35 24.93 -31.35 -37.06
CA LEU A 35 24.93 -30.72 -38.38
C LEU A 35 26.17 -29.86 -38.60
N PHE A 36 26.57 -29.07 -37.60
CA PHE A 36 27.76 -28.22 -37.65
C PHE A 36 29.09 -28.98 -37.77
N LYS A 37 29.16 -30.25 -37.37
CA LYS A 37 30.38 -31.07 -37.43
C LYS A 37 30.43 -32.01 -38.63
N ALA A 38 29.26 -32.41 -39.13
CA ALA A 38 29.14 -33.42 -40.18
C ALA A 38 28.92 -32.85 -41.59
N TYR A 39 28.42 -31.61 -41.71
CA TYR A 39 28.10 -30.97 -42.98
C TYR A 39 28.73 -29.58 -43.06
N ASP A 40 29.20 -29.21 -44.27
CA ASP A 40 29.77 -27.90 -44.57
C ASP A 40 29.02 -27.23 -45.74
N GLY A 41 29.10 -25.91 -45.82
CA GLY A 41 28.60 -25.14 -46.97
C GLY A 41 27.06 -25.07 -47.07
N PRO A 42 26.47 -25.04 -48.29
CA PRO A 42 25.03 -24.81 -48.48
C PRO A 42 24.14 -25.85 -47.80
N GLU A 43 24.57 -27.12 -47.75
CA GLU A 43 23.80 -28.22 -47.17
C GLU A 43 23.57 -28.01 -45.66
N GLN A 44 24.59 -27.57 -44.94
CA GLN A 44 24.53 -27.25 -43.52
C GLN A 44 23.53 -26.11 -43.24
N ILE A 45 23.54 -25.06 -44.07
CA ILE A 45 22.64 -23.90 -43.94
C ILE A 45 21.18 -24.35 -44.11
N TRP A 46 20.91 -25.14 -45.15
CA TRP A 46 19.57 -25.67 -45.43
C TRP A 46 19.06 -26.61 -44.33
N LEU A 47 19.90 -27.55 -43.85
CA LEU A 47 19.52 -28.46 -42.77
C LEU A 47 19.29 -27.72 -41.46
N THR A 48 20.08 -26.69 -41.15
CA THR A 48 19.88 -25.85 -39.96
C THR A 48 18.58 -25.05 -40.03
N ALA A 49 18.24 -24.51 -41.21
CA ALA A 49 16.95 -23.86 -41.44
C ALA A 49 15.79 -24.85 -41.28
N LEU A 50 15.95 -26.08 -41.80
CA LEU A 50 14.95 -27.15 -41.69
C LEU A 50 14.71 -27.56 -40.23
N VAL A 51 15.76 -27.75 -39.42
CA VAL A 51 15.62 -28.03 -37.98
C VAL A 51 14.81 -26.94 -37.28
N ASN A 52 15.11 -25.67 -37.56
CA ASN A 52 14.36 -24.55 -36.98
C ASN A 52 12.89 -24.58 -37.45
N ALA A 53 12.61 -24.90 -38.71
CA ALA A 53 11.24 -25.05 -39.21
C ALA A 53 10.49 -26.22 -38.54
N LEU A 54 11.13 -27.38 -38.35
CA LEU A 54 10.53 -28.54 -37.69
C LEU A 54 10.11 -28.27 -36.24
N ILE A 55 10.71 -27.29 -35.57
CA ILE A 55 10.33 -26.88 -34.22
C ILE A 55 9.11 -25.94 -34.25
N LEU A 56 8.97 -25.11 -35.29
CA LEU A 56 7.90 -24.13 -35.38
C LEU A 56 6.59 -24.73 -35.92
N LEU A 57 6.69 -25.64 -36.88
CA LEU A 57 5.55 -26.23 -37.59
C LEU A 57 4.51 -26.91 -36.67
N PRO A 58 4.88 -27.70 -35.64
CA PRO A 58 3.91 -28.37 -34.79
C PRO A 58 2.94 -27.42 -34.07
N PHE A 59 3.41 -26.23 -33.68
CA PHE A 59 2.55 -25.20 -33.06
C PHE A 59 1.53 -24.60 -34.03
N ILE A 60 1.83 -24.63 -35.33
CA ILE A 60 0.89 -24.24 -36.40
C ILE A 60 -0.12 -25.37 -36.65
N LEU A 61 0.37 -26.60 -36.79
CA LEU A 61 -0.43 -27.77 -37.15
C LEU A 61 -1.41 -28.20 -36.03
N LEU A 62 -0.98 -28.17 -34.77
CA LEU A 62 -1.80 -28.58 -33.62
C LEU A 62 -2.57 -27.45 -32.95
N PHE A 63 -2.74 -26.30 -33.61
CA PHE A 63 -3.48 -25.17 -33.07
C PHE A 63 -4.86 -25.56 -32.50
N THR A 64 -5.71 -26.18 -33.31
CA THR A 64 -7.08 -26.50 -32.90
C THR A 64 -7.14 -27.65 -31.87
N PRO A 65 -6.41 -28.78 -32.05
CA PRO A 65 -6.41 -29.85 -31.07
C PRO A 65 -5.85 -29.45 -29.69
N SER A 66 -4.79 -28.63 -29.66
CA SER A 66 -4.16 -28.22 -28.40
C SER A 66 -5.06 -27.31 -27.56
N GLY A 67 -5.74 -26.33 -28.18
CA GLY A 67 -6.71 -25.48 -27.51
C GLY A 67 -7.90 -26.27 -26.97
N TYR A 68 -8.41 -27.22 -27.76
CA TYR A 68 -9.49 -28.12 -27.33
C TYR A 68 -9.11 -28.97 -26.12
N LEU A 69 -7.92 -29.60 -26.13
CA LEU A 69 -7.43 -30.43 -25.03
C LEU A 69 -7.30 -29.61 -23.74
N ALA A 70 -6.82 -28.37 -23.84
CA ALA A 70 -6.59 -27.48 -22.70
C ALA A 70 -7.87 -26.94 -22.05
N ASP A 71 -8.96 -26.77 -22.82
CA ASP A 71 -10.25 -26.31 -22.29
C ASP A 71 -11.15 -27.49 -21.85
N ARG A 72 -11.02 -28.66 -22.47
CA ARG A 72 -11.84 -29.85 -22.14
C ARG A 72 -11.41 -30.54 -20.85
N TRP A 73 -10.10 -30.69 -20.65
CA TRP A 73 -9.56 -31.39 -19.48
C TRP A 73 -8.86 -30.41 -18.53
N PRO A 74 -8.84 -30.70 -17.21
CA PRO A 74 -8.04 -29.94 -16.26
C PRO A 74 -6.59 -29.81 -16.72
N LYS A 75 -6.06 -28.58 -16.70
CA LYS A 75 -4.75 -28.26 -17.30
C LYS A 75 -3.61 -29.06 -16.66
N ASN A 76 -3.69 -29.34 -15.37
CA ASN A 76 -2.73 -30.20 -14.67
C ASN A 76 -2.68 -31.63 -15.21
N ARG A 77 -3.83 -32.23 -15.59
CA ARG A 77 -3.89 -33.58 -16.18
C ARG A 77 -3.33 -33.60 -17.59
N VAL A 78 -3.57 -32.55 -18.36
CA VAL A 78 -2.96 -32.40 -19.70
C VAL A 78 -1.44 -32.32 -19.57
N MET A 79 -0.92 -31.53 -18.62
CA MET A 79 0.52 -31.45 -18.35
C MET A 79 1.12 -32.80 -17.89
N ARG A 80 0.46 -33.52 -16.98
CA ARG A 80 0.91 -34.86 -16.52
C ARG A 80 1.01 -35.86 -17.67
N ARG A 81 0.01 -35.90 -18.56
CA ARG A 81 0.03 -36.78 -19.74
C ARG A 81 1.12 -36.37 -20.73
N ALA A 82 1.27 -35.07 -20.97
CA ALA A 82 2.32 -34.54 -21.83
C ALA A 82 3.73 -34.89 -21.32
N ALA A 83 3.95 -34.87 -20.00
CA ALA A 83 5.24 -35.26 -19.41
C ALA A 83 5.55 -36.76 -19.62
N TRP A 84 4.56 -37.65 -19.49
CA TRP A 84 4.75 -39.08 -19.82
C TRP A 84 5.06 -39.32 -21.30
N VAL A 85 4.39 -38.57 -22.19
CA VAL A 85 4.70 -38.61 -23.62
C VAL A 85 6.14 -38.15 -23.88
N ALA A 86 6.62 -37.12 -23.18
CA ALA A 86 8.02 -36.67 -23.29
C ALA A 86 9.03 -37.76 -22.85
N VAL A 87 8.73 -38.55 -21.80
CA VAL A 87 9.56 -39.71 -21.42
C VAL A 87 9.63 -40.74 -22.55
N ALA A 88 8.51 -41.08 -23.17
CA ALA A 88 8.49 -42.02 -24.29
C ALA A 88 9.28 -41.50 -25.51
N ILE A 89 9.14 -40.20 -25.83
CA ILE A 89 9.87 -39.55 -26.92
C ILE A 89 11.39 -39.53 -26.63
N THR A 90 11.80 -39.17 -25.41
CA THR A 90 13.22 -39.12 -25.03
C THR A 90 13.87 -40.50 -24.97
N LEU A 91 13.13 -41.55 -24.61
CA LEU A 91 13.59 -42.95 -24.75
C LEU A 91 13.79 -43.32 -26.22
N GLY A 92 12.87 -42.91 -27.10
CA GLY A 92 13.01 -43.08 -28.55
C GLY A 92 14.23 -42.35 -29.12
N ILE A 93 14.44 -41.09 -28.73
CA ILE A 93 15.64 -40.31 -29.10
C ILE A 93 16.91 -41.03 -28.64
N THR A 94 16.94 -41.50 -27.39
CA THR A 94 18.10 -42.20 -26.84
C THR A 94 18.38 -43.49 -27.61
N ALA A 95 17.34 -44.25 -27.97
CA ALA A 95 17.49 -45.44 -28.81
C ALA A 95 18.06 -45.09 -30.20
N CYS A 96 17.59 -44.01 -30.83
CA CYS A 96 18.16 -43.54 -32.11
C CYS A 96 19.65 -43.20 -32.00
N TYR A 97 20.09 -42.59 -30.89
CA TYR A 97 21.50 -42.27 -30.68
C TYR A 97 22.37 -43.54 -30.58
N TYR A 98 21.97 -44.54 -29.79
CA TYR A 98 22.71 -45.80 -29.66
C TYR A 98 22.77 -46.59 -30.98
N LEU A 99 21.71 -46.55 -31.78
CA LEU A 99 21.66 -47.23 -33.07
C LEU A 99 22.44 -46.48 -34.18
N GLY A 100 22.84 -45.22 -33.95
CA GLY A 100 23.45 -44.35 -34.97
C GLY A 100 22.45 -43.85 -36.02
N LEU A 101 21.15 -43.81 -35.70
CA LEU A 101 20.09 -43.44 -36.63
C LEU A 101 19.86 -41.92 -36.64
N PHE A 102 20.70 -41.18 -37.38
CA PHE A 102 20.64 -39.72 -37.45
C PHE A 102 19.30 -39.19 -37.97
N TRP A 103 18.83 -39.65 -39.14
CA TRP A 103 17.58 -39.15 -39.73
C TRP A 103 16.33 -39.40 -38.87
N PRO A 104 16.16 -40.60 -38.25
CA PRO A 104 15.12 -40.78 -37.24
C PRO A 104 15.27 -39.83 -36.05
N ALA A 105 16.48 -39.62 -35.52
CA ALA A 105 16.71 -38.63 -34.45
C ALA A 105 16.37 -37.20 -34.89
N PHE A 106 16.66 -36.84 -36.14
CA PHE A 106 16.30 -35.56 -36.74
C PHE A 106 14.78 -35.36 -36.80
N VAL A 107 14.02 -36.40 -37.20
CA VAL A 107 12.55 -36.38 -37.20
C VAL A 107 11.99 -36.32 -35.78
N MET A 108 12.66 -36.91 -34.79
CA MET A 108 12.25 -36.82 -33.39
C MET A 108 12.25 -35.38 -32.86
N THR A 109 12.97 -34.44 -33.48
CA THR A 109 12.85 -33.01 -33.18
C THR A 109 11.44 -32.48 -33.45
N PHE A 110 10.81 -32.90 -34.55
CA PHE A 110 9.41 -32.57 -34.86
C PHE A 110 8.44 -33.23 -33.88
N VAL A 111 8.67 -34.50 -33.53
CA VAL A 111 7.82 -35.25 -32.60
C VAL A 111 7.86 -34.66 -31.19
N LEU A 112 9.05 -34.25 -30.73
CA LEU A 112 9.20 -33.57 -29.45
C LEU A 112 8.46 -32.22 -29.46
N ALA A 113 8.64 -31.40 -30.50
CA ALA A 113 7.93 -30.14 -30.64
C ALA A 113 6.39 -30.31 -30.75
N LEU A 114 5.90 -31.44 -31.27
CA LEU A 114 4.47 -31.80 -31.27
C LEU A 114 3.92 -31.95 -29.85
N GLN A 115 4.69 -32.58 -28.95
CA GLN A 115 4.33 -32.69 -27.54
C GLN A 115 4.32 -31.30 -26.87
N SER A 116 5.32 -30.46 -27.14
CA SER A 116 5.42 -29.09 -26.58
C SER A 116 4.27 -28.20 -27.03
N ALA A 117 3.80 -28.36 -28.28
CA ALA A 117 2.64 -27.66 -28.82
C ALA A 117 1.35 -27.97 -28.06
N VAL A 118 1.15 -29.22 -27.63
CA VAL A 118 0.01 -29.62 -26.79
C VAL A 118 0.17 -29.12 -25.35
N HIS A 119 1.39 -29.13 -24.81
CA HIS A 119 1.67 -28.69 -23.45
C HIS A 119 1.50 -27.18 -23.24
N SER A 120 1.82 -26.36 -24.26
CA SER A 120 1.94 -24.91 -24.15
C SER A 120 0.66 -24.16 -23.72
N PRO A 121 -0.54 -24.39 -24.30
CA PRO A 121 -1.77 -23.72 -23.85
C PRO A 121 -2.12 -24.05 -22.39
N SER A 122 -1.91 -25.30 -21.97
CA SER A 122 -2.12 -25.73 -20.59
C SER A 122 -1.14 -25.06 -19.62
N LYS A 123 0.15 -24.97 -20.00
CA LYS A 123 1.19 -24.27 -19.22
C LYS A 123 0.79 -22.83 -18.90
N PHE A 124 0.44 -22.04 -19.91
CA PHE A 124 0.09 -20.63 -19.71
C PHE A 124 -1.29 -20.44 -19.06
N GLY A 125 -2.23 -21.35 -19.32
CA GLY A 125 -3.56 -21.29 -18.70
C GLY A 125 -3.55 -21.63 -17.22
N TYR A 126 -2.68 -22.54 -16.80
CA TYR A 126 -2.55 -22.98 -15.41
C TYR A 126 -2.04 -21.88 -14.47
N ILE A 127 -1.32 -20.87 -15.01
CA ILE A 127 -0.87 -19.70 -14.23
C ILE A 127 -2.07 -18.98 -13.59
N LYS A 128 -3.12 -18.73 -14.38
CA LYS A 128 -4.33 -18.03 -13.93
C LYS A 128 -5.09 -18.86 -12.89
N GLU A 129 -5.22 -20.16 -13.12
CA GLU A 129 -5.88 -21.09 -12.17
C GLU A 129 -5.15 -21.18 -10.82
N LEU A 130 -3.81 -21.18 -10.83
CA LEU A 130 -3.03 -21.35 -9.61
C LEU A 130 -2.86 -20.06 -8.80
N CYS A 131 -2.70 -18.92 -9.47
CA CYS A 131 -2.29 -17.66 -8.83
C CYS A 131 -3.41 -16.61 -8.72
N GLY A 132 -4.54 -16.80 -9.42
CA GLY A 132 -5.59 -15.79 -9.53
C GLY A 132 -5.17 -14.55 -10.32
N ASN A 133 -6.07 -13.57 -10.46
CA ASN A 133 -5.84 -12.38 -11.28
C ASN A 133 -4.81 -11.40 -10.68
N GLU A 134 -4.71 -11.33 -9.35
CA GLU A 134 -3.83 -10.39 -8.63
C GLU A 134 -2.34 -10.63 -8.92
N ALA A 135 -1.92 -11.90 -9.07
CA ALA A 135 -0.51 -12.26 -9.17
C ALA A 135 -0.07 -12.71 -10.58
N LEU A 136 -0.92 -12.50 -11.60
CA LEU A 136 -0.68 -12.92 -12.99
C LEU A 136 0.65 -12.42 -13.53
N THR A 137 0.96 -11.12 -13.38
CA THR A 137 2.18 -10.53 -13.94
C THR A 137 3.43 -11.12 -13.29
N THR A 138 3.43 -11.26 -11.96
CA THR A 138 4.57 -11.82 -11.23
C THR A 138 4.73 -13.32 -11.53
N ALA A 139 3.65 -14.08 -11.68
CA ALA A 139 3.72 -15.48 -12.05
C ALA A 139 4.26 -15.68 -13.49
N ASN A 140 3.82 -14.86 -14.45
CA ASN A 140 4.39 -14.85 -15.80
C ASN A 140 5.88 -14.47 -15.80
N ALA A 141 6.32 -13.56 -14.92
CA ALA A 141 7.74 -13.24 -14.76
C ALA A 141 8.58 -14.45 -14.32
N TRP A 142 8.08 -15.25 -13.36
CA TRP A 142 8.75 -16.48 -12.92
C TRP A 142 8.83 -17.52 -14.03
N VAL A 143 7.72 -17.74 -14.74
CA VAL A 143 7.67 -18.67 -15.88
C VAL A 143 8.64 -18.25 -16.98
N GLN A 144 8.65 -16.96 -17.33
CA GLN A 144 9.57 -16.43 -18.35
C GLN A 144 11.03 -16.55 -17.94
N ALA A 145 11.37 -16.17 -16.70
CA ALA A 145 12.73 -16.31 -16.19
C ALA A 145 13.15 -17.79 -16.14
N SER A 146 12.28 -18.68 -15.69
CA SER A 146 12.54 -20.12 -15.64
C SER A 146 12.82 -20.71 -17.02
N SER A 147 11.99 -20.42 -18.01
CA SER A 147 12.22 -20.85 -19.40
C SER A 147 13.52 -20.26 -19.98
N SER A 148 13.84 -18.99 -19.70
CA SER A 148 15.10 -18.38 -20.16
C SER A 148 16.34 -19.02 -19.50
N ILE A 149 16.28 -19.33 -18.20
CA ILE A 149 17.36 -20.06 -17.51
C ILE A 149 17.49 -21.47 -18.10
N ALA A 150 16.38 -22.16 -18.35
CA ALA A 150 16.38 -23.48 -18.96
C ALA A 150 17.00 -23.47 -20.36
N ILE A 151 16.69 -22.47 -21.17
CA ILE A 151 17.29 -22.31 -22.50
C ILE A 151 18.80 -22.10 -22.38
N LEU A 152 19.26 -21.14 -21.59
CA LEU A 152 20.71 -20.89 -21.43
C LEU A 152 21.47 -22.10 -20.85
N ALA A 153 20.89 -22.73 -19.82
CA ALA A 153 21.46 -23.93 -19.23
C ALA A 153 21.48 -25.09 -20.22
N GLY A 154 20.44 -25.26 -21.04
CA GLY A 154 20.37 -26.30 -22.07
C GLY A 154 21.45 -26.11 -23.13
N ILE A 155 21.61 -24.89 -23.66
CA ILE A 155 22.67 -24.58 -24.64
C ILE A 155 24.03 -24.97 -24.06
N LEU A 156 24.32 -24.53 -22.83
CA LEU A 156 25.62 -24.77 -22.20
C LEU A 156 25.85 -26.25 -21.88
N VAL A 157 24.93 -26.90 -21.15
CA VAL A 157 25.10 -28.27 -20.67
C VAL A 157 25.20 -29.25 -21.82
N PHE A 158 24.30 -29.17 -22.80
CA PHE A 158 24.30 -30.11 -23.92
C PHE A 158 25.44 -29.86 -24.90
N SER A 159 25.88 -28.62 -25.11
CA SER A 159 27.06 -28.36 -25.95
C SER A 159 28.36 -28.83 -25.28
N VAL A 160 28.52 -28.60 -23.98
CA VAL A 160 29.70 -29.07 -23.22
C VAL A 160 29.74 -30.59 -23.18
N LEU A 161 28.60 -31.25 -22.89
CA LEU A 161 28.53 -32.72 -22.90
C LEU A 161 28.80 -33.28 -24.29
N PHE A 162 28.29 -32.64 -25.34
CA PHE A 162 28.54 -33.05 -26.73
C PHE A 162 30.03 -32.99 -27.07
N GLU A 163 30.70 -31.86 -26.84
CA GLU A 163 32.14 -31.69 -27.13
C GLU A 163 33.02 -32.60 -26.24
N ALA A 164 32.69 -32.76 -24.95
CA ALA A 164 33.44 -33.63 -24.05
C ALA A 164 33.40 -35.10 -24.47
N MET A 165 32.30 -35.56 -25.08
CA MET A 165 32.14 -36.95 -25.56
C MET A 165 32.77 -37.17 -26.94
N LEU A 166 33.09 -36.10 -27.67
CA LEU A 166 33.79 -36.16 -28.96
C LEU A 166 35.32 -35.98 -28.82
N ALA A 167 35.80 -35.53 -27.65
CA ALA A 167 37.22 -35.33 -27.39
C ALA A 167 38.03 -36.64 -27.51
N THR A 168 39.17 -36.59 -28.21
CA THR A 168 40.06 -37.75 -28.38
C THR A 168 41.06 -37.88 -27.22
N PRO A 169 41.64 -39.08 -26.97
CA PRO A 169 42.63 -39.29 -25.90
C PRO A 169 43.89 -38.42 -26.00
N ALA A 170 44.16 -37.83 -27.17
CA ALA A 170 45.28 -36.92 -27.41
C ALA A 170 44.98 -35.44 -27.08
N GLY A 171 43.75 -35.12 -26.63
CA GLY A 171 43.35 -33.75 -26.29
C GLY A 171 43.03 -32.86 -27.50
N GLU A 172 43.09 -33.39 -28.73
CA GLU A 172 42.60 -32.69 -29.92
C GLU A 172 41.06 -32.73 -29.95
N VAL A 173 40.44 -31.55 -30.07
CA VAL A 173 39.01 -31.36 -30.32
C VAL A 173 38.72 -31.71 -31.79
N GLY A 174 38.84 -33.00 -32.13
CA GLY A 174 38.79 -33.49 -33.50
C GLY A 174 37.52 -34.28 -33.80
N GLY A 175 36.58 -33.66 -34.53
CA GLY A 175 35.36 -34.31 -35.02
C GLY A 175 34.79 -33.72 -36.32
N SER A 176 35.50 -32.79 -36.96
CA SER A 176 35.11 -32.22 -38.25
C SER A 176 35.27 -33.27 -39.35
N GLY A 177 34.18 -33.60 -40.06
CA GLY A 177 34.16 -34.58 -41.14
C GLY A 177 33.84 -36.03 -40.73
N LEU A 178 33.47 -36.28 -39.46
CA LEU A 178 32.90 -37.56 -39.06
C LEU A 178 31.47 -37.71 -39.60
N PRO A 179 31.05 -38.90 -40.05
CA PRO A 179 29.70 -39.10 -40.54
C PRO A 179 28.68 -39.01 -39.37
N PRO A 180 27.46 -38.48 -39.60
CA PRO A 180 26.49 -38.18 -38.53
C PRO A 180 26.13 -39.38 -37.64
N ASP A 181 26.13 -40.59 -38.20
CA ASP A 181 25.82 -41.84 -37.49
C ASP A 181 26.88 -42.21 -36.45
N GLU A 182 28.16 -41.96 -36.75
CA GLU A 182 29.26 -42.20 -35.81
C GLU A 182 29.25 -41.16 -34.67
N ILE A 183 28.97 -39.89 -35.00
CA ILE A 183 28.80 -38.83 -34.00
C ILE A 183 27.68 -39.21 -33.03
N MET A 184 26.53 -39.66 -33.53
CA MET A 184 25.38 -40.10 -32.70
C MET A 184 25.74 -41.22 -31.73
N ARG A 185 26.51 -42.22 -32.16
CA ARG A 185 26.91 -43.34 -31.28
C ARG A 185 27.83 -42.88 -30.16
N ARG A 186 28.78 -41.99 -30.45
CA ARG A 186 29.72 -41.45 -29.45
C ARG A 186 29.00 -40.62 -28.38
N ILE A 187 27.99 -39.84 -28.76
CA ILE A 187 27.24 -39.00 -27.83
C ILE A 187 26.03 -39.70 -27.20
N ALA A 188 25.77 -40.98 -27.52
CA ALA A 188 24.58 -41.71 -27.07
C ALA A 188 24.30 -41.64 -25.55
N PRO A 189 25.31 -41.64 -24.65
CA PRO A 189 25.07 -41.48 -23.21
C PRO A 189 24.34 -40.19 -22.81
N VAL A 190 24.44 -39.11 -23.61
CA VAL A 190 23.76 -37.84 -23.36
C VAL A 190 22.24 -37.99 -23.42
N GLY A 191 21.71 -38.95 -24.18
CA GLY A 191 20.27 -39.25 -24.25
C GLY A 191 19.66 -39.60 -22.89
N TRP A 192 20.40 -40.29 -22.02
CA TRP A 192 19.92 -40.63 -20.68
C TRP A 192 19.69 -39.42 -19.78
N PHE A 193 20.41 -38.32 -20.02
CA PHE A 193 20.19 -37.08 -19.30
C PHE A 193 18.84 -36.43 -19.69
N LEU A 194 18.42 -36.54 -20.95
CA LEU A 194 17.09 -36.13 -21.42
C LEU A 194 15.98 -36.98 -20.79
N VAL A 195 16.19 -38.30 -20.70
CA VAL A 195 15.25 -39.23 -20.05
C VAL A 195 15.11 -38.92 -18.56
N LEU A 196 16.23 -38.72 -17.86
CA LEU A 196 16.23 -38.38 -16.43
C LEU A 196 15.49 -37.07 -16.18
N ALA A 197 15.76 -36.03 -16.97
CA ALA A 197 15.06 -34.74 -16.86
C ALA A 197 13.54 -34.89 -17.08
N SER A 198 13.12 -35.68 -18.08
CA SER A 198 11.71 -35.99 -18.33
C SER A 198 11.05 -36.79 -17.18
N LEU A 199 11.77 -37.74 -16.56
CA LEU A 199 11.25 -38.49 -15.41
C LEU A 199 11.08 -37.60 -14.18
N VAL A 200 12.01 -36.68 -13.94
CA VAL A 200 11.87 -35.67 -12.87
C VAL A 200 10.70 -34.73 -13.17
N GLU A 201 10.48 -34.36 -14.44
CA GLU A 201 9.32 -33.56 -14.85
C GLU A 201 8.01 -34.27 -14.49
N VAL A 202 7.89 -35.56 -14.80
CA VAL A 202 6.73 -36.39 -14.42
C VAL A 202 6.53 -36.37 -12.92
N ALA A 203 7.57 -36.66 -12.13
CA ALA A 203 7.47 -36.70 -10.67
C ALA A 203 6.97 -35.36 -10.08
N LEU A 204 7.40 -34.23 -10.65
CA LEU A 204 6.96 -32.91 -10.22
C LEU A 204 5.55 -32.54 -10.74
N ALA A 205 5.16 -33.01 -11.93
CA ALA A 205 3.83 -32.79 -12.48
C ALA A 205 2.72 -33.44 -11.64
N TYR A 206 3.02 -34.54 -10.94
CA TYR A 206 2.07 -35.15 -9.98
C TYR A 206 1.94 -34.37 -8.67
N ARG A 207 2.85 -33.43 -8.36
CA ARG A 207 2.74 -32.53 -7.21
C ARG A 207 1.89 -31.27 -7.49
N LEU A 208 1.38 -31.12 -8.71
CA LEU A 208 0.50 -30.02 -9.08
C LEU A 208 -0.91 -30.25 -8.49
N PRO A 209 -1.48 -29.27 -7.75
CA PRO A 209 -2.81 -29.40 -7.17
C PRO A 209 -3.91 -29.61 -8.24
N ASP A 210 -5.01 -30.24 -7.83
CA ASP A 210 -6.19 -30.37 -8.68
C ASP A 210 -7.00 -29.06 -8.66
N GLN A 211 -7.45 -28.66 -9.86
CA GLN A 211 -8.14 -27.40 -10.15
C GLN A 211 -9.52 -27.68 -10.76
N PRO A 212 -10.45 -26.70 -10.85
CA PRO A 212 -11.83 -26.94 -11.27
C PRO A 212 -11.93 -27.75 -12.57
N PRO A 213 -12.98 -28.59 -12.71
CA PRO A 213 -13.15 -29.45 -13.86
C PRO A 213 -13.26 -28.61 -15.15
N GLY A 214 -12.56 -29.02 -16.20
CA GLY A 214 -12.74 -28.46 -17.55
C GLY A 214 -14.16 -28.74 -18.08
N GLU A 215 -14.48 -28.24 -19.27
CA GLU A 215 -15.83 -28.39 -19.82
C GLU A 215 -16.06 -29.81 -20.36
N ALA A 216 -16.62 -30.68 -19.51
CA ALA A 216 -16.84 -32.10 -19.81
C ALA A 216 -17.75 -32.34 -21.04
N GLU A 217 -18.63 -31.40 -21.36
CA GLU A 217 -19.61 -31.50 -22.46
C GLU A 217 -19.02 -31.22 -23.86
N MET A 218 -17.80 -30.69 -23.95
CA MET A 218 -17.19 -30.35 -25.25
C MET A 218 -16.88 -31.60 -26.10
N ARG A 219 -17.43 -31.67 -27.31
CA ARG A 219 -17.16 -32.72 -28.32
C ARG A 219 -16.28 -32.19 -29.47
N PHE A 220 -15.31 -33.00 -29.91
CA PHE A 220 -14.45 -32.67 -31.05
C PHE A 220 -15.05 -33.22 -32.35
N ASP A 221 -15.40 -32.36 -33.29
CA ASP A 221 -15.97 -32.73 -34.58
C ASP A 221 -14.89 -32.72 -35.68
N TRP A 222 -14.41 -33.91 -36.07
CA TRP A 222 -13.40 -34.05 -37.12
C TRP A 222 -13.84 -33.47 -38.48
N GLY A 223 -15.14 -33.49 -38.78
CA GLY A 223 -15.68 -32.92 -40.01
C GLY A 223 -15.63 -31.39 -40.02
N ARG A 224 -15.75 -30.72 -38.87
CA ARG A 224 -15.56 -29.26 -38.74
C ARG A 224 -14.09 -28.86 -38.75
N TYR A 225 -13.21 -29.72 -38.25
CA TYR A 225 -11.76 -29.51 -38.27
C TYR A 225 -11.22 -29.50 -39.71
N LEU A 226 -11.55 -30.52 -40.50
CA LEU A 226 -11.10 -30.63 -41.90
C LEU A 226 -11.65 -29.49 -42.79
N ARG A 227 -12.82 -28.93 -42.45
CA ARG A 227 -13.43 -27.77 -43.13
C ARG A 227 -12.89 -26.41 -42.67
N GLY A 228 -11.93 -26.37 -41.74
CA GLY A 228 -11.33 -25.13 -41.23
C GLY A 228 -12.25 -24.27 -40.35
N GLN A 229 -13.45 -24.74 -39.98
CA GLN A 229 -14.40 -23.96 -39.20
C GLN A 229 -13.91 -23.71 -37.77
N TYR A 230 -13.25 -24.71 -37.15
CA TYR A 230 -12.64 -24.53 -35.83
C TYR A 230 -11.48 -23.52 -35.84
N LEU A 231 -10.69 -23.49 -36.92
CA LEU A 231 -9.60 -22.53 -37.08
C LEU A 231 -10.13 -21.09 -37.01
N LEU A 232 -11.16 -20.79 -37.81
CA LEU A 232 -11.81 -19.48 -37.84
C LEU A 232 -12.47 -19.14 -36.50
N HIS A 233 -13.22 -20.08 -35.90
CA HIS A 233 -13.89 -19.86 -34.62
C HIS A 233 -12.92 -19.60 -33.47
N ASN A 234 -11.82 -20.37 -33.38
CA ASN A 234 -10.81 -20.19 -32.34
C ASN A 234 -9.99 -18.91 -32.54
N LEU A 235 -9.71 -18.50 -33.79
CA LEU A 235 -9.10 -17.20 -34.09
C LEU A 235 -10.04 -16.03 -33.76
N HIS A 236 -11.34 -16.21 -33.98
CA HIS A 236 -12.34 -15.20 -33.67
C HIS A 236 -12.40 -14.89 -32.16
N ALA A 237 -12.23 -15.90 -31.30
CA ALA A 237 -12.11 -15.72 -29.85
C ALA A 237 -10.94 -14.81 -29.47
N ALA A 238 -9.83 -14.83 -30.23
CA ALA A 238 -8.67 -13.98 -29.98
C ALA A 238 -8.80 -12.58 -30.59
N TRP A 239 -9.38 -12.44 -31.79
CA TRP A 239 -9.50 -11.14 -32.47
C TRP A 239 -10.58 -10.24 -31.86
N ASN A 240 -11.71 -10.80 -31.37
CA ASN A 240 -12.83 -10.01 -30.84
C ASN A 240 -12.43 -9.05 -29.70
N ASN A 241 -11.42 -9.42 -28.91
CA ASN A 241 -10.85 -8.54 -27.91
C ASN A 241 -9.59 -7.84 -28.46
N SER A 242 -9.69 -6.54 -28.72
CA SER A 242 -8.59 -5.75 -29.28
C SER A 242 -7.33 -5.79 -28.42
N VAL A 243 -7.45 -5.92 -27.09
CA VAL A 243 -6.29 -6.00 -26.17
C VAL A 243 -5.56 -7.33 -26.35
N ILE A 244 -6.31 -8.43 -26.46
CA ILE A 244 -5.75 -9.77 -26.69
C ILE A 244 -5.05 -9.80 -28.05
N TRP A 245 -5.74 -9.38 -29.11
CA TRP A 245 -5.19 -9.39 -30.47
C TRP A 245 -3.91 -8.56 -30.60
N LEU A 246 -3.92 -7.32 -30.13
CA LEU A 246 -2.73 -6.45 -30.15
C LEU A 246 -1.57 -7.03 -29.33
N SER A 247 -1.88 -7.71 -28.22
CA SER A 247 -0.85 -8.35 -27.41
C SER A 247 -0.22 -9.56 -28.12
N ILE A 248 -1.02 -10.35 -28.84
CA ILE A 248 -0.54 -11.46 -29.67
C ILE A 248 0.35 -10.94 -30.80
N ILE A 249 -0.07 -9.89 -31.50
CA ILE A 249 0.73 -9.27 -32.57
C ILE A 249 2.03 -8.69 -32.00
N GLY A 250 2.00 -7.99 -30.86
CA GLY A 250 3.19 -7.45 -30.22
C GLY A 250 4.22 -8.53 -29.87
N LEU A 251 3.77 -9.63 -29.26
CA LEU A 251 4.63 -10.80 -29.00
C LEU A 251 5.12 -11.44 -30.32
N GLY A 252 4.24 -11.56 -31.32
CA GLY A 252 4.53 -12.07 -32.65
C GLY A 252 5.68 -11.35 -33.33
N VAL A 253 5.56 -10.03 -33.45
CA VAL A 253 6.61 -9.18 -34.03
C VAL A 253 7.92 -9.32 -33.25
N PHE A 254 7.88 -9.29 -31.92
CA PHE A 254 9.09 -9.45 -31.10
C PHE A 254 9.82 -10.78 -31.35
N TRP A 255 9.10 -11.91 -31.34
CA TRP A 255 9.70 -13.21 -31.59
C TRP A 255 10.12 -13.40 -33.05
N GLY A 256 9.39 -12.79 -33.99
CA GLY A 256 9.80 -12.72 -35.40
C GLY A 256 11.12 -11.98 -35.59
N LEU A 257 11.25 -10.77 -35.01
CA LEU A 257 12.50 -10.01 -35.00
C LEU A 257 13.63 -10.81 -34.33
N SER A 258 13.34 -11.48 -33.21
CA SER A 258 14.32 -12.32 -32.51
C SER A 258 14.77 -13.52 -33.34
N GLN A 259 13.87 -14.12 -34.13
CA GLN A 259 14.18 -15.25 -35.00
C GLN A 259 15.10 -14.84 -36.16
N VAL A 260 14.84 -13.70 -36.80
CA VAL A 260 15.71 -13.14 -37.84
C VAL A 260 17.06 -12.75 -37.25
N LEU A 261 17.06 -12.09 -36.08
CA LEU A 261 18.29 -11.73 -35.38
C LEU A 261 19.12 -12.97 -35.03
N LEU A 262 18.50 -14.05 -34.53
CA LEU A 262 19.19 -15.29 -34.19
C LEU A 262 19.87 -15.93 -35.41
N ALA A 263 19.23 -15.86 -36.58
CA ALA A 263 19.71 -16.47 -37.81
C ALA A 263 20.74 -15.61 -38.57
N ALA A 264 20.59 -14.29 -38.58
CA ALA A 264 21.45 -13.38 -39.36
C ALA A 264 22.61 -12.75 -38.57
N PHE A 265 22.56 -12.77 -37.23
CA PHE A 265 23.60 -12.13 -36.41
C PHE A 265 25.01 -12.74 -36.52
N PRO A 266 25.19 -14.07 -36.59
CA PRO A 266 26.52 -14.66 -36.78
C PRO A 266 27.23 -14.14 -38.04
N ALA A 267 26.52 -14.14 -39.18
CA ALA A 267 27.03 -13.60 -40.44
C ALA A 267 27.32 -12.09 -40.34
N PHE A 268 26.47 -11.32 -39.65
CA PHE A 268 26.70 -9.89 -39.45
C PHE A 268 27.97 -9.57 -38.64
N ILE A 269 28.26 -10.33 -37.58
CA ILE A 269 29.48 -10.11 -36.77
C ILE A 269 30.74 -10.49 -37.52
N GLU A 270 30.68 -11.57 -38.29
CA GLU A 270 31.76 -11.99 -39.18
C GLU A 270 32.07 -10.89 -40.21
N ASP A 271 31.05 -10.33 -40.87
CA ASP A 271 31.20 -9.27 -41.88
C ASP A 271 31.67 -7.92 -41.30
N SER A 272 31.22 -7.56 -40.09
CA SER A 272 31.39 -6.20 -39.55
C SER A 272 32.62 -6.03 -38.65
N VAL A 273 32.94 -7.03 -37.83
CA VAL A 273 34.02 -6.97 -36.82
C VAL A 273 35.10 -8.03 -37.08
N GLY A 274 34.86 -8.98 -37.99
CA GLY A 274 35.82 -10.04 -38.34
C GLY A 274 35.95 -11.14 -37.28
N GLU A 275 34.98 -11.25 -36.36
CA GLU A 275 34.99 -12.26 -35.30
C GLU A 275 34.37 -13.56 -35.81
N THR A 276 35.17 -14.61 -35.96
CA THR A 276 34.72 -15.93 -36.47
C THR A 276 34.49 -16.96 -35.36
N ASN A 277 34.80 -16.62 -34.11
CA ASN A 277 34.66 -17.55 -32.99
C ASN A 277 33.18 -17.72 -32.61
N THR A 278 32.61 -18.87 -32.97
CA THR A 278 31.21 -19.22 -32.71
C THR A 278 30.86 -19.23 -31.21
N VAL A 279 31.79 -19.59 -30.33
CA VAL A 279 31.59 -19.56 -28.87
C VAL A 279 31.46 -18.11 -28.39
N VAL A 280 32.26 -17.19 -28.94
CA VAL A 280 32.16 -15.76 -28.64
C VAL A 280 30.84 -15.20 -29.15
N ILE A 281 30.46 -15.48 -30.41
CA ILE A 281 29.20 -15.02 -31.00
C ILE A 281 27.99 -15.52 -30.20
N GLN A 282 27.93 -16.82 -29.90
CA GLN A 282 26.87 -17.40 -29.07
C GLN A 282 26.88 -16.86 -27.64
N GLY A 283 28.08 -16.63 -27.07
CA GLY A 283 28.26 -16.00 -25.77
C GLY A 283 27.71 -14.58 -25.72
N LEU A 284 27.93 -13.77 -26.77
CA LEU A 284 27.36 -12.42 -26.89
C LEU A 284 25.83 -12.47 -26.91
N MET A 285 25.24 -13.40 -27.65
CA MET A 285 23.79 -13.58 -27.72
C MET A 285 23.22 -14.11 -26.40
N ALA A 286 23.97 -14.93 -25.65
CA ALA A 286 23.56 -15.44 -24.35
C ALA A 286 23.35 -14.32 -23.30
N PHE A 287 24.03 -13.17 -23.43
CA PHE A 287 23.75 -11.99 -22.60
C PHE A 287 22.29 -11.52 -22.72
N SER A 288 21.63 -11.72 -23.87
CA SER A 288 20.21 -11.42 -24.00
C SER A 288 19.32 -12.31 -23.13
N GLY A 289 19.68 -13.59 -22.94
CA GLY A 289 18.97 -14.47 -22.03
C GLY A 289 19.08 -14.01 -20.57
N ILE A 290 20.27 -13.57 -20.14
CA ILE A 290 20.49 -12.98 -18.81
C ILE A 290 19.67 -11.68 -18.68
N GLY A 291 19.68 -10.86 -19.72
CA GLY A 291 18.84 -9.68 -19.83
C GLY A 291 17.36 -10.02 -19.61
N ILE A 292 16.81 -11.01 -20.31
CA ILE A 292 15.41 -11.42 -20.19
C ILE A 292 15.07 -11.83 -18.76
N ILE A 293 15.96 -12.55 -18.07
CA ILE A 293 15.77 -12.94 -16.67
C ILE A 293 15.67 -11.71 -15.78
N LEU A 294 16.60 -10.75 -15.92
CA LEU A 294 16.59 -9.50 -15.16
C LEU A 294 15.36 -8.65 -15.49
N GLY A 295 15.02 -8.52 -16.77
CA GLY A 295 13.84 -7.80 -17.26
C GLY A 295 12.53 -8.36 -16.73
N ALA A 296 12.38 -9.69 -16.75
CA ALA A 296 11.21 -10.37 -16.20
C ALA A 296 11.10 -10.14 -14.68
N ALA A 297 12.21 -10.24 -13.94
CA ALA A 297 12.25 -9.96 -12.51
C ALA A 297 11.88 -8.50 -12.19
N ILE A 298 12.36 -7.54 -12.99
CA ILE A 298 12.00 -6.13 -12.88
C ILE A 298 10.49 -5.96 -13.15
N ALA A 299 9.97 -6.51 -14.24
CA ALA A 299 8.55 -6.43 -14.59
C ALA A 299 7.64 -6.98 -13.48
N GLY A 300 7.97 -8.16 -12.94
CA GLY A 300 7.23 -8.78 -11.84
C GLY A 300 7.24 -7.93 -10.56
N ARG A 301 8.36 -7.25 -10.25
CA ARG A 301 8.47 -6.37 -9.08
C ARG A 301 7.74 -5.04 -9.26
N ILE A 302 7.73 -4.53 -10.49
CA ILE A 302 7.06 -3.30 -10.89
C ILE A 302 5.55 -3.46 -10.79
N ALA A 303 5.03 -4.60 -11.25
CA ALA A 303 3.61 -4.88 -11.39
C ALA A 303 2.86 -5.11 -10.07
N ARG A 304 3.53 -5.66 -9.04
CA ARG A 304 2.94 -6.07 -7.76
C ARG A 304 1.61 -6.83 -7.92
N ASP A 305 0.47 -6.15 -7.78
CA ASP A 305 -0.88 -6.74 -7.70
C ASP A 305 -1.75 -6.44 -8.95
N HIS A 306 -1.21 -5.80 -9.99
CA HIS A 306 -1.92 -5.50 -11.23
C HIS A 306 -1.04 -5.60 -12.47
N VAL A 307 -1.63 -5.53 -13.66
CA VAL A 307 -0.89 -5.56 -14.93
C VAL A 307 -0.41 -4.15 -15.32
N GLU A 308 0.90 -3.92 -15.27
CA GLU A 308 1.51 -2.62 -15.59
C GLU A 308 1.70 -2.42 -17.10
N THR A 309 0.65 -1.96 -17.77
CA THR A 309 0.62 -1.71 -19.21
C THR A 309 1.65 -0.70 -19.70
N GLY A 310 2.12 0.22 -18.84
CA GLY A 310 3.09 1.24 -19.21
C GLY A 310 4.49 0.72 -19.49
N LEU A 311 4.81 -0.50 -19.06
CA LEU A 311 6.06 -1.18 -19.41
C LEU A 311 6.15 -1.55 -20.88
N ILE A 312 5.01 -1.76 -21.55
CA ILE A 312 4.94 -2.20 -22.95
C ILE A 312 5.51 -1.12 -23.90
N PRO A 313 4.97 0.12 -23.93
CA PRO A 313 5.52 1.17 -24.80
C PRO A 313 6.96 1.58 -24.43
N PHE A 314 7.29 1.57 -23.13
CA PHE A 314 8.66 1.85 -22.68
C PHE A 314 9.66 0.82 -23.23
N SER A 315 9.33 -0.47 -23.09
CA SER A 315 10.17 -1.56 -23.57
C SER A 315 10.22 -1.62 -25.08
N ALA A 316 9.12 -1.35 -25.79
CA ALA A 316 9.08 -1.32 -27.25
C ALA A 316 10.03 -0.26 -27.84
N LEU A 317 10.01 0.96 -27.28
CA LEU A 317 10.96 2.03 -27.65
C LEU A 317 12.41 1.60 -27.40
N GLY A 318 12.68 0.98 -26.25
CA GLY A 318 14.00 0.47 -25.93
C GLY A 318 14.47 -0.62 -26.89
N ILE A 319 13.63 -1.61 -27.19
CA ILE A 319 13.94 -2.70 -28.14
C ILE A 319 14.28 -2.12 -29.51
N ALA A 320 13.45 -1.19 -30.00
CA ALA A 320 13.69 -0.51 -31.27
C ALA A 320 15.02 0.25 -31.27
N LEU A 321 15.33 0.97 -30.19
CA LEU A 321 16.62 1.66 -30.05
C LEU A 321 17.81 0.69 -30.06
N THR A 322 17.74 -0.41 -29.31
CA THR A 322 18.84 -1.41 -29.26
C THR A 322 19.06 -2.11 -30.59
N LEU A 323 18.00 -2.39 -31.36
CA LEU A 323 18.11 -2.97 -32.70
C LEU A 323 18.61 -1.95 -33.73
N PHE A 324 18.17 -0.69 -33.62
CA PHE A 324 18.61 0.39 -34.51
C PHE A 324 20.09 0.74 -34.34
N LEU A 325 20.62 0.66 -33.12
CA LEU A 325 22.03 0.92 -32.82
C LEU A 325 22.94 -0.26 -33.20
N LEU A 326 22.40 -1.47 -33.33
CA LEU A 326 23.17 -2.70 -33.57
C LEU A 326 24.14 -2.61 -34.78
N PRO A 327 23.75 -2.09 -35.97
CA PRO A 327 24.62 -2.00 -37.13
C PRO A 327 25.76 -0.97 -37.02
N GLY A 328 25.74 -0.11 -35.99
CA GLY A 328 26.71 0.96 -35.77
C GLY A 328 27.75 0.64 -34.69
N ILE A 329 27.66 -0.52 -34.04
CA ILE A 329 28.60 -0.95 -33.01
C ILE A 329 29.82 -1.58 -33.70
N GLY A 330 31.02 -1.04 -33.43
CA GLY A 330 32.28 -1.54 -33.98
C GLY A 330 33.13 -2.38 -33.02
N ALA A 331 32.63 -2.65 -31.80
CA ALA A 331 33.38 -3.37 -30.77
C ALA A 331 32.61 -4.60 -30.28
N THR A 332 33.26 -5.77 -30.32
CA THR A 332 32.67 -7.08 -29.97
C THR A 332 31.98 -7.09 -28.61
N TRP A 333 32.64 -6.59 -27.55
CA TRP A 333 32.07 -6.59 -26.19
C TRP A 333 30.84 -5.67 -26.05
N LEU A 334 30.76 -4.60 -26.85
CA LEU A 334 29.64 -3.65 -26.82
C LEU A 334 28.37 -4.27 -27.40
N HIS A 335 28.49 -5.24 -28.32
CA HIS A 335 27.34 -6.07 -28.72
C HIS A 335 26.79 -6.85 -27.54
N GLY A 336 27.63 -7.43 -26.67
CA GLY A 336 27.18 -8.14 -25.47
C GLY A 336 26.38 -7.25 -24.51
N VAL A 337 26.83 -6.00 -24.32
CA VAL A 337 26.07 -4.99 -23.54
C VAL A 337 24.75 -4.64 -24.23
N ASN A 338 24.74 -4.48 -25.55
CA ASN A 338 23.52 -4.21 -26.30
C ASN A 338 22.53 -5.39 -26.23
N PHE A 339 22.99 -6.65 -26.31
CA PHE A 339 22.16 -7.83 -26.13
C PHE A 339 21.63 -7.96 -24.71
N MET A 340 22.42 -7.64 -23.69
CA MET A 340 21.94 -7.55 -22.31
C MET A 340 20.81 -6.52 -22.18
N ALA A 341 20.97 -5.33 -22.78
CA ALA A 341 19.94 -4.28 -22.78
C ALA A 341 18.69 -4.73 -23.54
N LEU A 342 18.85 -5.27 -24.76
CA LEU A 342 17.77 -5.84 -25.57
C LEU A 342 17.00 -6.91 -24.78
N GLY A 343 17.72 -7.82 -24.13
CA GLY A 343 17.15 -8.87 -23.30
C GLY A 343 16.38 -8.31 -22.10
N LEU A 344 16.94 -7.31 -21.40
CA LEU A 344 16.28 -6.65 -20.27
C LEU A 344 14.94 -6.02 -20.70
N LEU A 345 14.93 -5.33 -21.84
CA LEU A 345 13.73 -4.71 -22.39
C LEU A 345 12.75 -5.77 -22.92
N ALA A 346 13.23 -6.86 -23.53
CA ALA A 346 12.43 -8.00 -23.93
C ALA A 346 11.69 -8.64 -22.76
N GLY A 347 12.38 -8.90 -21.64
CA GLY A 347 11.74 -9.42 -20.42
C GLY A 347 10.65 -8.49 -19.88
N MET A 348 10.88 -7.17 -19.94
CA MET A 348 9.91 -6.15 -19.54
C MET A 348 8.74 -5.99 -20.52
N PHE A 349 8.88 -6.48 -21.76
CA PHE A 349 7.85 -6.45 -22.80
C PHE A 349 6.99 -7.73 -22.79
N ILE A 350 7.62 -8.91 -22.74
CA ILE A 350 6.96 -10.22 -22.87
C ILE A 350 6.03 -10.51 -21.68
N VAL A 351 6.48 -10.20 -20.46
CA VAL A 351 5.74 -10.51 -19.22
C VAL A 351 4.37 -9.82 -19.17
N PRO A 352 4.26 -8.48 -19.31
CA PRO A 352 2.96 -7.81 -19.25
C PRO A 352 2.05 -8.19 -20.42
N LEU A 353 2.57 -8.48 -21.62
CA LEU A 353 1.75 -8.92 -22.75
C LEU A 353 1.12 -10.30 -22.53
N ASN A 354 1.87 -11.27 -22.00
CA ASN A 354 1.31 -12.57 -21.64
C ASN A 354 0.27 -12.45 -20.51
N ALA A 355 0.53 -11.58 -19.53
CA ALA A 355 -0.41 -11.30 -18.45
C ALA A 355 -1.70 -10.64 -18.97
N LEU A 356 -1.61 -9.70 -19.92
CA LEU A 356 -2.78 -9.06 -20.55
C LEU A 356 -3.66 -10.06 -21.30
N ILE A 357 -3.05 -10.99 -22.06
CA ILE A 357 -3.80 -12.03 -22.77
C ILE A 357 -4.58 -12.90 -21.77
N GLN A 358 -3.92 -13.34 -20.69
CA GLN A 358 -4.56 -14.18 -19.66
C GLN A 358 -5.63 -13.43 -18.86
N PHE A 359 -5.38 -12.15 -18.54
CA PHE A 359 -6.31 -11.33 -17.77
C PHE A 359 -7.61 -11.08 -18.54
N ASN A 360 -7.51 -10.77 -19.84
CA ASN A 360 -8.66 -10.41 -20.66
C ASN A 360 -9.40 -11.61 -21.27
N ALA A 361 -8.78 -12.79 -21.32
CA ALA A 361 -9.45 -14.00 -21.80
C ALA A 361 -10.45 -14.53 -20.76
N GLY A 362 -11.66 -14.87 -21.19
CA GLY A 362 -12.65 -15.54 -20.35
C GLY A 362 -12.14 -16.90 -19.84
N GLU A 363 -12.61 -17.34 -18.67
CA GLU A 363 -12.15 -18.60 -18.06
C GLU A 363 -12.41 -19.83 -18.96
N ARG A 364 -13.49 -19.77 -19.75
CA ARG A 364 -13.96 -20.85 -20.64
C ARG A 364 -13.25 -20.93 -22.00
N GLU A 365 -12.58 -19.86 -22.41
CA GLU A 365 -11.95 -19.74 -23.74
C GLU A 365 -10.43 -19.56 -23.66
N LEU A 366 -9.86 -19.62 -22.45
CA LEU A 366 -8.46 -19.33 -22.19
C LEU A 366 -7.52 -20.25 -22.98
N GLY A 367 -7.80 -21.55 -23.06
CA GLY A 367 -6.99 -22.52 -23.81
C GLY A 367 -6.99 -22.25 -25.31
N ARG A 368 -8.15 -22.00 -25.91
CA ARG A 368 -8.28 -21.58 -27.32
C ARG A 368 -7.55 -20.27 -27.62
N VAL A 369 -7.68 -19.25 -26.77
CA VAL A 369 -6.98 -17.97 -26.95
C VAL A 369 -5.46 -18.15 -26.86
N LEU A 370 -4.97 -18.96 -25.92
CA LEU A 370 -3.54 -19.26 -25.79
C LEU A 370 -3.00 -20.12 -26.94
N ALA A 371 -3.81 -21.02 -27.49
CA ALA A 371 -3.46 -21.75 -28.71
C ALA A 371 -3.40 -20.78 -29.91
N ALA A 372 -4.31 -19.81 -30.00
CA ALA A 372 -4.34 -18.82 -31.07
C ALA A 372 -3.13 -17.90 -31.00
N LYS A 373 -2.72 -17.51 -29.79
CA LYS A 373 -1.44 -16.83 -29.53
C LYS A 373 -0.28 -17.62 -30.14
N ASN A 374 -0.18 -18.91 -29.81
CA ASN A 374 0.93 -19.74 -30.31
C ASN A 374 0.90 -19.87 -31.84
N PHE A 375 -0.27 -20.09 -32.44
CA PHE A 375 -0.43 -20.18 -33.89
C PHE A 375 0.10 -18.94 -34.62
N VAL A 376 -0.36 -17.74 -34.20
CA VAL A 376 0.07 -16.48 -34.82
C VAL A 376 1.55 -16.22 -34.61
N LEU A 377 2.06 -16.49 -33.40
CA LEU A 377 3.48 -16.31 -33.06
C LEU A 377 4.39 -17.11 -33.99
N HIS A 378 4.09 -18.40 -34.15
CA HIS A 378 4.94 -19.32 -34.93
C HIS A 378 4.83 -19.07 -36.42
N TRP A 379 3.68 -18.59 -36.92
CA TRP A 379 3.57 -18.08 -38.28
C TRP A 379 4.49 -16.88 -38.55
N ILE A 380 4.49 -15.89 -37.65
CA ILE A 380 5.35 -14.71 -37.80
C ILE A 380 6.84 -15.10 -37.71
N MET A 381 7.20 -16.01 -36.81
CA MET A 381 8.57 -16.56 -36.71
C MET A 381 8.98 -17.32 -37.97
N LEU A 382 8.09 -18.15 -38.54
CA LEU A 382 8.35 -18.90 -39.76
C LEU A 382 8.55 -17.96 -40.97
N VAL A 383 7.72 -16.91 -41.08
CA VAL A 383 7.90 -15.85 -42.09
C VAL A 383 9.25 -15.16 -41.92
N GLY A 384 9.65 -14.82 -40.68
CA GLY A 384 10.98 -14.26 -40.41
C GLY A 384 12.12 -15.19 -40.83
N LEU A 385 12.00 -16.49 -40.54
CA LEU A 385 12.97 -17.49 -40.98
C LEU A 385 13.06 -17.56 -42.51
N ILE A 386 11.93 -17.60 -43.21
CA ILE A 386 11.88 -17.61 -44.68
C ILE A 386 12.54 -16.35 -45.26
N ILE A 387 12.24 -15.17 -44.71
CA ILE A 387 12.86 -13.90 -45.13
C ILE A 387 14.38 -13.96 -44.96
N THR A 388 14.87 -14.54 -43.86
CA THR A 388 16.31 -14.66 -43.59
C THR A 388 16.98 -15.59 -44.62
N VAL A 389 16.37 -16.74 -44.90
CA VAL A 389 16.87 -17.69 -45.90
C VAL A 389 16.88 -17.07 -47.30
N LEU A 390 15.79 -16.40 -47.71
CA LEU A 390 15.71 -15.72 -49.01
C LEU A 390 16.76 -14.60 -49.13
N SER A 391 17.00 -13.85 -48.04
CA SER A 391 18.02 -12.79 -48.03
C SER A 391 19.43 -13.36 -48.14
N ALA A 392 19.70 -14.49 -47.49
CA ALA A 392 20.97 -15.21 -47.61
C ALA A 392 21.20 -15.74 -49.04
N LEU A 393 20.15 -16.22 -49.72
CA LEU A 393 20.23 -16.66 -51.12
C LEU A 393 20.40 -15.50 -52.11
N ALA A 394 19.88 -14.31 -51.77
CA ALA A 394 19.96 -13.12 -52.60
C ALA A 394 21.26 -12.31 -52.40
N ASP A 395 22.23 -12.83 -51.62
CA ASP A 395 23.47 -12.15 -51.22
C ASP A 395 23.23 -10.72 -50.70
N SER A 396 22.10 -10.55 -50.01
CA SER A 396 21.73 -9.27 -49.42
C SER A 396 22.61 -9.04 -48.19
N GLY A 397 23.59 -8.15 -48.30
CA GLY A 397 24.59 -7.92 -47.24
C GLY A 397 23.98 -7.88 -45.84
N SER A 398 24.59 -8.59 -44.90
CA SER A 398 24.11 -8.83 -43.52
C SER A 398 23.71 -7.54 -42.77
N ARG A 399 24.39 -6.43 -43.07
CA ARG A 399 24.09 -5.10 -42.55
C ARG A 399 22.71 -4.57 -42.96
N ALA A 400 22.24 -4.84 -44.18
CA ALA A 400 20.93 -4.43 -44.66
C ALA A 400 19.80 -5.11 -43.89
N ILE A 401 19.98 -6.40 -43.56
CA ILE A 401 19.04 -7.17 -42.73
C ILE A 401 18.95 -6.55 -41.33
N MET A 402 20.09 -6.20 -40.72
CA MET A 402 20.10 -5.56 -39.40
C MET A 402 19.43 -4.17 -39.39
N VAL A 403 19.64 -3.36 -40.42
CA VAL A 403 18.94 -2.07 -40.57
C VAL A 403 17.44 -2.27 -40.76
N GLY A 404 17.04 -3.24 -41.58
CA GLY A 404 15.63 -3.60 -41.78
C GLY A 404 14.94 -4.00 -40.47
N LEU A 405 15.61 -4.79 -39.63
CA LEU A 405 15.11 -5.14 -38.28
C LEU A 405 14.89 -3.89 -37.41
N GLY A 406 15.85 -2.97 -37.41
CA GLY A 406 15.73 -1.70 -36.68
C GLY A 406 14.53 -0.87 -37.14
N LEU A 407 14.28 -0.78 -38.44
CA LEU A 407 13.15 -0.03 -39.01
C LEU A 407 11.79 -0.66 -38.65
N VAL A 408 11.67 -1.98 -38.77
CA VAL A 408 10.44 -2.70 -38.36
C VAL A 408 10.18 -2.51 -36.87
N ALA A 409 11.22 -2.60 -36.04
CA ALA A 409 11.10 -2.36 -34.60
C ALA A 409 10.69 -0.92 -34.27
N LEU A 410 11.23 0.09 -34.96
CA LEU A 410 10.85 1.49 -34.80
C LEU A 410 9.38 1.74 -35.18
N GLY A 411 8.91 1.17 -36.30
CA GLY A 411 7.50 1.25 -36.70
C GLY A 411 6.57 0.62 -35.65
N GLY A 412 6.93 -0.56 -35.14
CA GLY A 412 6.20 -1.22 -34.06
C GLY A 412 6.19 -0.43 -32.75
N ALA A 413 7.32 0.18 -32.38
CA ALA A 413 7.43 1.03 -31.19
C ALA A 413 6.58 2.29 -31.31
N PHE A 414 6.62 2.97 -32.46
CA PHE A 414 5.78 4.14 -32.72
C PHE A 414 4.28 3.80 -32.62
N TYR A 415 3.86 2.71 -33.26
CA TYR A 415 2.48 2.23 -33.17
C TYR A 415 2.07 1.90 -31.73
N THR A 416 2.94 1.27 -30.95
CA THR A 416 2.70 0.94 -29.54
C THR A 416 2.52 2.19 -28.69
N VAL A 417 3.38 3.21 -28.87
CA VAL A 417 3.27 4.49 -28.16
C VAL A 417 2.01 5.23 -28.55
N TRP A 418 1.66 5.24 -29.84
CA TRP A 418 0.45 5.86 -30.35
C TRP A 418 -0.84 5.22 -29.80
N LYS A 419 -0.86 3.88 -29.63
CA LYS A 419 -2.00 3.16 -29.04
C LYS A 419 -2.08 3.24 -27.53
N LEU A 420 -0.95 3.32 -26.81
CA LEU A 420 -0.90 3.32 -25.35
C LEU A 420 -0.24 4.57 -24.74
N PRO A 421 -0.56 5.80 -25.17
CA PRO A 421 0.18 6.98 -24.74
C PRO A 421 -0.10 7.29 -23.26
N GLN A 422 -1.34 7.06 -22.80
CA GLN A 422 -1.72 7.25 -21.39
C GLN A 422 -0.99 6.27 -20.46
N SER A 423 -0.80 5.01 -20.90
CA SER A 423 -0.08 4.00 -20.10
C SER A 423 1.39 4.40 -19.90
N LEU A 424 2.04 4.94 -20.93
CA LEU A 424 3.42 5.43 -20.87
C LEU A 424 3.56 6.61 -19.90
N VAL A 425 2.70 7.64 -20.05
CA VAL A 425 2.72 8.82 -19.18
C VAL A 425 2.43 8.42 -17.72
N ARG A 426 1.42 7.56 -17.50
CA ARG A 426 1.08 7.02 -16.17
C ARG A 426 2.28 6.33 -15.54
N PHE A 427 3.02 5.52 -16.30
CA PHE A 427 4.22 4.84 -15.80
C PHE A 427 5.27 5.83 -15.29
N PHE A 428 5.60 6.86 -16.06
CA PHE A 428 6.58 7.87 -15.62
C PHE A 428 6.12 8.67 -14.42
N ILE A 429 4.87 9.14 -14.40
CA ILE A 429 4.29 9.87 -13.26
C ILE A 429 4.30 8.98 -12.01
N ALA A 430 3.85 7.73 -12.14
CA ALA A 430 3.84 6.77 -11.05
C ALA A 430 5.25 6.53 -10.50
N ARG A 431 6.29 6.48 -11.34
CA ARG A 431 7.69 6.33 -10.88
C ARG A 431 8.27 7.56 -10.24
N MET A 432 7.96 8.73 -10.78
CA MET A 432 8.36 9.99 -10.17
C MET A 432 7.73 10.12 -8.77
N LEU A 433 6.45 9.78 -8.62
CA LEU A 433 5.74 9.84 -7.35
C LEU A 433 6.14 8.73 -6.39
N ALA A 434 6.37 7.50 -6.88
CA ALA A 434 6.78 6.34 -6.07
C ALA A 434 8.09 6.58 -5.30
N PHE A 435 8.95 7.50 -5.77
CA PHE A 435 10.17 7.89 -5.06
C PHE A 435 9.87 8.60 -3.72
N ARG A 436 8.78 9.36 -3.63
CA ARG A 436 8.40 10.15 -2.44
C ARG A 436 7.14 9.66 -1.76
N TYR A 437 6.31 8.87 -2.43
CA TYR A 437 4.99 8.43 -1.98
C TYR A 437 4.84 6.92 -2.15
N ARG A 438 4.48 6.22 -1.08
CA ARG A 438 4.11 4.81 -1.11
C ARG A 438 2.59 4.73 -1.11
N LEU A 439 2.03 4.40 -2.26
CA LEU A 439 0.58 4.25 -2.44
C LEU A 439 0.13 2.87 -1.92
N GLN A 440 -0.91 2.86 -1.10
CA GLN A 440 -1.64 1.68 -0.64
C GLN A 440 -3.10 1.84 -1.07
N VAL A 441 -3.69 0.78 -1.62
CA VAL A 441 -5.08 0.77 -2.09
C VAL A 441 -5.86 -0.22 -1.24
N ILE A 442 -7.01 0.20 -0.70
CA ILE A 442 -7.91 -0.62 0.12
C ILE A 442 -9.25 -0.72 -0.60
N GLY A 443 -9.84 -1.91 -0.67
CA GLY A 443 -11.18 -2.12 -1.22
C GLY A 443 -11.26 -1.99 -2.74
N LEU A 444 -10.18 -2.28 -3.47
CA LEU A 444 -10.14 -2.19 -4.93
C LEU A 444 -11.23 -3.06 -5.59
N ASP A 445 -11.57 -4.19 -4.99
CA ASP A 445 -12.62 -5.11 -5.47
C ASP A 445 -14.01 -4.47 -5.52
N ASN A 446 -14.22 -3.36 -4.81
CA ASN A 446 -15.47 -2.60 -4.86
C ASN A 446 -15.62 -1.77 -6.14
N LEU A 447 -14.53 -1.57 -6.92
CA LEU A 447 -14.58 -0.87 -8.20
C LEU A 447 -15.07 -1.85 -9.29
N PRO A 448 -16.24 -1.62 -9.91
CA PRO A 448 -16.72 -2.48 -10.99
C PRO A 448 -15.76 -2.53 -12.17
N ALA A 449 -15.54 -3.73 -12.73
CA ALA A 449 -14.70 -3.91 -13.90
C ALA A 449 -15.30 -3.27 -15.17
N GLN A 450 -16.63 -3.21 -15.27
CA GLN A 450 -17.40 -2.66 -16.38
C GLN A 450 -18.54 -1.76 -15.87
N GLY A 451 -19.12 -0.93 -16.74
CA GLY A 451 -20.20 0.00 -16.40
C GLY A 451 -19.71 1.34 -15.84
N GLY A 452 -20.64 2.30 -15.77
CA GLY A 452 -20.39 3.68 -15.32
C GLY A 452 -20.13 3.76 -13.82
N VAL A 453 -19.10 4.50 -13.43
CA VAL A 453 -18.74 4.68 -12.02
C VAL A 453 -18.52 6.16 -11.71
N LEU A 454 -19.32 6.71 -10.79
CA LEU A 454 -19.13 8.06 -10.27
C LEU A 454 -18.36 8.01 -8.95
N MET A 455 -17.09 8.36 -8.97
CA MET A 455 -16.23 8.38 -7.79
C MET A 455 -16.38 9.69 -7.02
N LEU A 456 -16.73 9.61 -5.74
CA LEU A 456 -16.93 10.78 -4.85
C LEU A 456 -16.13 10.61 -3.56
N GLY A 457 -15.35 11.61 -3.19
CA GLY A 457 -14.47 11.50 -2.03
C GLY A 457 -13.95 12.84 -1.52
N ASN A 458 -13.07 12.78 -0.53
CA ASN A 458 -12.48 13.98 0.08
C ASN A 458 -11.40 14.62 -0.80
N HIS A 459 -11.21 15.94 -0.66
CA HIS A 459 -10.24 16.72 -1.42
C HIS A 459 -9.24 17.45 -0.52
N ILE A 460 -8.08 16.84 -0.31
CA ILE A 460 -7.07 17.27 0.67
C ILE A 460 -5.87 17.97 0.00
N SER A 461 -5.50 17.60 -1.23
CA SER A 461 -4.27 18.07 -1.88
C SER A 461 -4.36 18.27 -3.39
N TRP A 462 -3.45 19.08 -3.92
CA TRP A 462 -3.33 19.35 -5.36
C TRP A 462 -2.98 18.10 -6.21
N ILE A 463 -2.50 17.03 -5.59
CA ILE A 463 -2.11 15.79 -6.27
C ILE A 463 -3.08 14.63 -6.02
N ASP A 464 -4.27 14.92 -5.46
CA ASP A 464 -5.29 13.92 -5.18
C ASP A 464 -5.70 13.15 -6.44
N TRP A 465 -5.88 13.86 -7.55
CA TRP A 465 -6.21 13.27 -8.84
C TRP A 465 -5.18 12.22 -9.29
N ALA A 466 -3.88 12.49 -9.09
CA ALA A 466 -2.82 11.59 -9.48
C ALA A 466 -2.83 10.32 -8.60
N MET A 467 -3.09 10.47 -7.30
CA MET A 467 -3.18 9.33 -6.38
C MET A 467 -4.40 8.45 -6.67
N VAL A 468 -5.56 9.05 -6.96
CA VAL A 468 -6.76 8.33 -7.38
C VAL A 468 -6.54 7.62 -8.72
N GLN A 469 -5.93 8.30 -9.70
CA GLN A 469 -5.63 7.70 -11.00
C GLN A 469 -4.62 6.55 -10.90
N MET A 470 -3.62 6.64 -10.03
CA MET A 470 -2.66 5.56 -9.79
C MET A 470 -3.28 4.38 -9.05
N ALA A 471 -4.28 4.63 -8.19
CA ALA A 471 -5.00 3.58 -7.46
C ALA A 471 -6.06 2.88 -8.31
N SER A 472 -6.60 3.56 -9.33
CA SER A 472 -7.60 2.99 -10.23
C SER A 472 -6.96 2.24 -11.41
N PRO A 473 -7.32 0.97 -11.66
CA PRO A 473 -6.91 0.23 -12.84
C PRO A 473 -7.55 0.77 -14.13
N ARG A 474 -8.73 1.41 -14.02
CA ARG A 474 -9.47 2.03 -15.12
C ARG A 474 -9.05 3.51 -15.29
N PRO A 475 -8.96 4.04 -16.52
CA PRO A 475 -8.76 5.47 -16.75
C PRO A 475 -9.87 6.28 -16.06
N VAL A 476 -9.50 7.31 -15.30
CA VAL A 476 -10.42 8.15 -14.53
C VAL A 476 -10.55 9.51 -15.20
N ARG A 477 -11.78 9.91 -15.56
CA ARG A 477 -12.10 11.24 -16.07
C ARG A 477 -12.35 12.18 -14.89
N PHE A 478 -11.46 13.13 -14.65
CA PHE A 478 -11.61 14.07 -13.55
C PHE A 478 -12.47 15.26 -13.96
N VAL A 479 -13.39 15.66 -13.09
CA VAL A 479 -14.13 16.91 -13.23
C VAL A 479 -13.37 18.02 -12.48
N MET A 480 -13.03 19.11 -13.16
CA MET A 480 -12.15 20.15 -12.60
C MET A 480 -12.64 21.57 -12.91
N GLU A 481 -12.37 22.53 -12.03
CA GLU A 481 -12.79 23.93 -12.24
C GLU A 481 -12.14 24.53 -13.49
N ARG A 482 -12.94 25.19 -14.33
CA ARG A 482 -12.52 25.73 -15.64
C ARG A 482 -11.30 26.65 -15.54
N VAL A 483 -11.16 27.43 -14.47
CA VAL A 483 -10.02 28.36 -14.27
C VAL A 483 -8.69 27.62 -14.15
N ILE A 484 -8.68 26.45 -13.50
CA ILE A 484 -7.46 25.61 -13.41
C ILE A 484 -7.20 24.94 -14.76
N TYR A 485 -8.25 24.47 -15.42
CA TYR A 485 -8.18 23.77 -16.70
C TYR A 485 -7.70 24.66 -17.86
N GLN A 486 -8.09 25.94 -17.89
CA GLN A 486 -7.73 26.87 -18.96
C GLN A 486 -6.30 27.43 -18.89
N ARG A 487 -5.48 27.04 -17.90
CA ARG A 487 -4.07 27.45 -17.85
C ARG A 487 -3.34 26.89 -19.07
N TRP A 488 -2.77 27.78 -19.90
CA TRP A 488 -2.22 27.43 -21.22
C TRP A 488 -1.22 26.27 -21.18
N TYR A 489 -0.37 26.22 -20.15
CA TYR A 489 0.66 25.18 -19.98
C TYR A 489 0.11 23.82 -19.50
N LEU A 490 -1.13 23.76 -19.00
CA LEU A 490 -1.80 22.52 -18.56
C LEU A 490 -2.85 22.03 -19.53
N ARG A 491 -3.47 22.91 -20.32
CA ARG A 491 -4.65 22.60 -21.14
C ARG A 491 -4.44 21.38 -22.05
N TRP A 492 -3.37 21.37 -22.83
CA TRP A 492 -3.06 20.27 -23.76
C TRP A 492 -2.91 18.92 -23.03
N PHE A 493 -2.32 18.92 -21.82
CA PHE A 493 -2.16 17.73 -20.99
C PHE A 493 -3.49 17.26 -20.40
N LEU A 494 -4.33 18.19 -19.93
CA LEU A 494 -5.65 17.88 -19.39
C LEU A 494 -6.62 17.37 -20.45
N ASP A 495 -6.55 17.91 -21.67
CA ASP A 495 -7.29 17.45 -22.85
C ASP A 495 -6.91 16.01 -23.19
N PHE A 496 -5.61 15.69 -23.15
CA PHE A 496 -5.10 14.35 -23.39
C PHE A 496 -5.64 13.30 -22.37
N PHE A 497 -5.89 13.70 -21.12
CA PHE A 497 -6.52 12.84 -20.10
C PHE A 497 -8.05 12.90 -20.10
N GLY A 498 -8.68 13.70 -20.97
CA GLY A 498 -10.14 13.88 -21.04
C GLY A 498 -10.74 14.44 -19.76
N VAL A 499 -10.07 15.41 -19.15
CA VAL A 499 -10.59 16.13 -17.97
C VAL A 499 -11.80 16.96 -18.38
N VAL A 500 -12.88 16.91 -17.59
CA VAL A 500 -14.13 17.60 -17.85
C VAL A 500 -14.13 18.95 -17.12
N PRO A 501 -14.10 20.10 -17.82
CA PRO A 501 -14.12 21.41 -17.17
C PRO A 501 -15.53 21.78 -16.69
N ILE A 502 -15.65 22.24 -15.44
CA ILE A 502 -16.91 22.76 -14.88
C ILE A 502 -16.80 24.26 -14.55
N SER A 503 -17.82 25.03 -14.91
CA SER A 503 -17.91 26.49 -14.67
C SER A 503 -19.04 26.80 -13.68
N ARG A 504 -18.87 27.86 -12.89
CA ARG A 504 -19.79 28.25 -11.80
C ARG A 504 -21.22 28.60 -12.25
N GLY A 505 -21.43 29.01 -13.50
CA GLY A 505 -22.74 29.41 -14.05
C GLY A 505 -23.35 28.50 -15.13
N SER A 506 -22.60 27.51 -15.64
CA SER A 506 -23.04 26.64 -16.76
C SER A 506 -22.96 25.15 -16.39
N SER A 507 -23.35 24.80 -15.16
CA SER A 507 -23.25 23.43 -14.63
C SER A 507 -24.07 22.42 -15.43
N ARG A 508 -25.18 22.83 -16.08
CA ARG A 508 -26.05 21.93 -16.84
C ARG A 508 -25.33 21.19 -17.97
N HIS A 509 -24.48 21.86 -18.75
CA HIS A 509 -23.77 21.20 -19.85
C HIS A 509 -22.69 20.24 -19.33
N ALA A 510 -21.90 20.66 -18.34
CA ALA A 510 -20.88 19.81 -17.75
C ALA A 510 -21.47 18.58 -17.04
N LEU A 511 -22.62 18.72 -16.38
CA LEU A 511 -23.32 17.60 -15.74
C LEU A 511 -23.89 16.63 -16.78
N ARG A 512 -24.39 17.11 -17.93
CA ARG A 512 -24.77 16.23 -19.06
C ARG A 512 -23.57 15.43 -19.57
N VAL A 513 -22.42 16.08 -19.77
CA VAL A 513 -21.19 15.39 -20.19
C VAL A 513 -20.79 14.31 -19.16
N VAL A 514 -20.96 14.57 -17.86
CA VAL A 514 -20.73 13.54 -16.83
C VAL A 514 -21.71 12.38 -16.99
N THR A 515 -23.00 12.64 -17.20
CA THR A 515 -24.01 11.61 -17.46
C THR A 515 -23.67 10.77 -18.70
N ASP A 516 -23.36 11.42 -19.82
CA ASP A 516 -23.00 10.76 -21.08
C ASP A 516 -21.78 9.83 -20.89
N LEU A 517 -20.73 10.31 -20.19
CA LEU A 517 -19.55 9.51 -19.89
C LEU A 517 -19.85 8.31 -18.98
N LEU A 518 -20.78 8.45 -18.03
CA LEU A 518 -21.19 7.35 -17.16
C LEU A 518 -22.00 6.31 -17.95
N ASP A 519 -22.90 6.75 -18.83
CA ASP A 519 -23.69 5.87 -19.70
C ASP A 519 -22.81 5.11 -20.72
N ASP A 520 -21.74 5.74 -21.19
CA ASP A 520 -20.66 5.10 -21.98
C ASP A 520 -19.83 4.09 -21.18
N GLY A 521 -20.13 3.92 -19.88
CA GLY A 521 -19.43 3.01 -19.00
C GLY A 521 -18.05 3.50 -18.60
N GLN A 522 -17.79 4.81 -18.54
CA GLN A 522 -16.52 5.36 -18.05
C GLN A 522 -16.52 5.61 -16.54
N VAL A 523 -15.32 5.77 -15.98
CA VAL A 523 -15.13 6.16 -14.57
C VAL A 523 -14.94 7.67 -14.51
N VAL A 524 -15.84 8.37 -13.83
CA VAL A 524 -15.79 9.82 -13.64
C VAL A 524 -15.53 10.12 -12.16
N CYS A 525 -14.52 10.93 -11.86
CA CYS A 525 -14.19 11.34 -10.50
C CYS A 525 -14.52 12.82 -10.29
N LEU A 526 -15.27 13.09 -9.23
CA LEU A 526 -15.65 14.42 -8.82
C LEU A 526 -15.39 14.57 -7.31
N PHE A 527 -14.81 15.71 -6.93
CA PHE A 527 -14.64 16.08 -5.52
C PHE A 527 -15.83 16.92 -5.06
N PRO A 528 -16.82 16.35 -4.33
CA PRO A 528 -18.05 17.04 -3.96
C PRO A 528 -17.83 18.26 -3.03
N GLU A 529 -16.69 18.35 -2.33
CA GLU A 529 -16.32 19.54 -1.53
C GLU A 529 -16.18 20.80 -2.42
N GLY A 530 -15.75 20.63 -3.67
CA GLY A 530 -15.56 21.71 -4.63
C GLY A 530 -14.41 22.67 -4.33
N THR A 531 -13.74 22.53 -3.19
CA THR A 531 -12.52 23.24 -2.80
C THR A 531 -11.60 22.29 -2.03
N LEU A 532 -10.30 22.58 -2.01
CA LEU A 532 -9.35 21.86 -1.17
C LEU A 532 -9.59 22.16 0.31
N SER A 533 -9.62 21.11 1.14
CA SER A 533 -9.78 21.21 2.58
C SER A 533 -8.70 22.09 3.22
N LYS A 534 -9.11 22.92 4.19
CA LYS A 534 -8.28 23.90 4.90
C LYS A 534 -8.01 23.52 6.36
N ASN A 535 -8.78 22.61 6.94
CA ASN A 535 -8.73 22.27 8.36
C ASN A 535 -8.74 20.75 8.64
N ALA A 536 -8.36 19.93 7.65
CA ALA A 536 -8.31 18.46 7.70
C ALA A 536 -9.66 17.73 7.90
N GLN A 537 -10.72 18.44 8.28
CA GLN A 537 -12.07 17.92 8.34
C GLN A 537 -12.68 17.85 6.93
N LEU A 538 -13.68 16.98 6.79
CA LEU A 538 -14.44 16.79 5.55
C LEU A 538 -15.42 17.95 5.38
N GLY A 539 -15.27 18.72 4.30
CA GLY A 539 -16.15 19.86 4.01
C GLY A 539 -17.59 19.47 3.64
N GLU A 540 -18.42 20.48 3.36
CA GLU A 540 -19.77 20.30 2.82
C GLU A 540 -19.72 19.54 1.48
N PHE A 541 -20.59 18.54 1.29
CA PHE A 541 -20.74 17.86 0.00
C PHE A 541 -21.83 18.55 -0.82
N ARG A 542 -21.43 19.20 -1.90
CA ARG A 542 -22.36 19.91 -2.78
C ARG A 542 -23.27 18.94 -3.52
N LYS A 543 -24.57 19.22 -3.56
CA LYS A 543 -25.62 18.41 -4.21
C LYS A 543 -25.58 18.40 -5.75
N GLY A 544 -24.61 19.09 -6.37
CA GLY A 544 -24.56 19.24 -7.83
C GLY A 544 -24.42 17.91 -8.58
N PHE A 545 -23.77 16.92 -7.97
CA PHE A 545 -23.58 15.60 -8.57
C PHE A 545 -24.86 14.75 -8.57
N GLU A 546 -25.80 14.99 -7.64
CA GLU A 546 -27.05 14.22 -7.52
C GLU A 546 -27.84 14.25 -8.83
N ARG A 547 -27.88 15.43 -9.49
CA ARG A 547 -28.58 15.60 -10.77
C ARG A 547 -27.94 14.85 -11.94
N ALA A 548 -26.62 14.71 -11.95
CA ALA A 548 -25.92 13.92 -12.97
C ALA A 548 -26.12 12.42 -12.73
N ALA A 549 -26.16 12.02 -11.46
CA ALA A 549 -26.36 10.64 -11.05
C ALA A 549 -27.81 10.16 -11.31
N GLU A 550 -28.81 11.00 -11.08
CA GLU A 550 -30.24 10.68 -11.32
C GLU A 550 -30.53 10.21 -12.75
N GLN A 551 -29.82 10.75 -13.74
CA GLN A 551 -30.06 10.47 -15.16
C GLN A 551 -29.10 9.42 -15.74
N ALA A 552 -28.06 9.02 -15.00
CA ALA A 552 -27.00 8.13 -15.47
C ALA A 552 -27.23 6.67 -15.04
N ARG A 553 -26.69 5.73 -15.83
CA ARG A 553 -26.60 4.31 -15.49
C ARG A 553 -25.25 4.01 -14.86
N GLY A 554 -25.24 3.43 -13.67
CA GLY A 554 -23.99 3.06 -12.99
C GLY A 554 -24.11 2.96 -11.49
N VAL A 555 -22.97 3.08 -10.79
CA VAL A 555 -22.88 3.09 -9.32
C VAL A 555 -22.01 4.24 -8.80
N ILE A 556 -22.37 4.77 -7.63
CA ILE A 556 -21.57 5.78 -6.94
C ILE A 556 -20.53 5.03 -6.11
N LEU A 557 -19.25 5.32 -6.32
CA LEU A 557 -18.17 4.71 -5.56
C LEU A 557 -17.58 5.75 -4.58
N PRO A 558 -17.89 5.67 -3.28
CA PRO A 558 -17.27 6.54 -2.30
C PRO A 558 -15.79 6.17 -2.14
N PHE A 559 -14.92 7.17 -2.04
CA PHE A 559 -13.50 6.96 -1.76
C PHE A 559 -12.96 7.93 -0.70
N TYR A 560 -11.89 7.51 -0.03
CA TYR A 560 -11.19 8.32 0.97
C TYR A 560 -9.68 8.33 0.74
N LEU A 561 -9.12 9.53 0.64
CA LEU A 561 -7.71 9.83 0.52
C LEU A 561 -7.11 10.17 1.87
N ARG A 562 -6.03 9.49 2.22
CA ARG A 562 -5.31 9.69 3.48
C ARG A 562 -3.82 9.82 3.26
N GLY A 563 -3.18 10.62 4.11
CA GLY A 563 -1.74 10.78 4.14
C GLY A 563 -1.24 12.01 3.39
N LEU A 564 -2.05 12.64 2.53
CA LEU A 564 -1.64 13.86 1.80
C LEU A 564 -1.73 15.14 2.63
N TRP A 565 -2.54 15.17 3.69
CA TRP A 565 -2.59 16.27 4.66
C TRP A 565 -1.27 16.37 5.43
N GLY A 566 -0.67 17.56 5.50
CA GLY A 566 0.69 17.75 6.00
C GLY A 566 1.77 17.55 4.93
N SER A 567 1.41 17.43 3.66
CA SER A 567 2.35 17.45 2.53
C SER A 567 2.53 18.87 2.00
N ARG A 568 3.54 19.08 1.14
CA ARG A 568 3.77 20.36 0.44
C ARG A 568 2.61 20.74 -0.49
N PHE A 569 1.75 19.77 -0.83
CA PHE A 569 0.61 19.93 -1.75
C PHE A 569 -0.72 20.10 -1.00
N SER A 570 -0.71 20.24 0.32
CA SER A 570 -1.91 20.48 1.15
C SER A 570 -1.85 21.84 1.82
N TYR A 571 -2.97 22.36 2.33
CA TYR A 571 -3.02 23.62 3.10
C TYR A 571 -2.56 23.50 4.56
N ALA A 572 -2.09 22.33 4.99
CA ALA A 572 -1.51 22.14 6.30
C ALA A 572 -0.36 23.12 6.60
N SER A 573 -0.22 23.49 7.87
CA SER A 573 0.77 24.43 8.37
C SER A 573 2.22 24.01 8.06
N ASN A 574 3.14 24.96 8.13
CA ASN A 574 4.57 24.67 7.95
C ASN A 574 5.13 23.72 9.02
N LYS A 575 4.62 23.77 10.25
CA LYS A 575 5.02 22.88 11.34
C LYS A 575 4.57 21.45 11.06
N LEU A 576 3.31 21.21 10.71
CA LEU A 576 2.83 19.89 10.32
C LEU A 576 3.61 19.35 9.11
N ARG A 577 3.84 20.18 8.10
CA ARG A 577 4.66 19.79 6.93
C ARG A 577 6.06 19.35 7.33
N ARG A 578 6.69 20.00 8.31
CA ARG A 578 8.03 19.61 8.81
C ARG A 578 7.97 18.38 9.71
N SER A 579 6.98 18.27 10.60
CA SER A 579 6.86 17.15 11.54
C SER A 579 6.56 15.82 10.83
N ARG A 580 5.86 15.88 9.69
CA ARG A 580 5.46 14.74 8.85
C ARG A 580 6.45 14.40 7.72
N ARG A 581 7.58 15.10 7.58
CA ARG A 581 8.62 14.87 6.54
C ARG A 581 9.56 13.67 6.80
N GLY A 582 9.37 12.93 7.90
CA GLY A 582 10.27 11.83 8.28
C GLY A 582 10.09 10.56 7.45
N GLY A 583 11.20 9.93 7.06
CA GLY A 583 11.21 8.66 6.29
C GLY A 583 11.69 8.83 4.85
N ARG A 584 11.89 7.71 4.14
CA ARG A 584 12.27 7.71 2.71
C ARG A 584 11.09 8.05 1.79
N ALA A 585 9.90 7.58 2.12
CA ALA A 585 8.67 7.83 1.37
C ALA A 585 7.50 8.01 2.34
N ARG A 586 6.49 8.77 1.89
CA ARG A 586 5.27 9.07 2.63
C ARG A 586 4.16 8.09 2.26
N ASP A 587 3.48 7.56 3.26
CA ASP A 587 2.36 6.64 3.03
C ASP A 587 1.11 7.40 2.63
N VAL A 588 0.53 7.00 1.51
CA VAL A 588 -0.74 7.51 0.98
C VAL A 588 -1.67 6.32 0.84
N ILE A 589 -2.86 6.42 1.43
CA ILE A 589 -3.88 5.38 1.35
C ILE A 589 -5.04 5.92 0.54
N VAL A 590 -5.47 5.15 -0.47
CA VAL A 590 -6.70 5.35 -1.22
C VAL A 590 -7.63 4.20 -0.86
N ALA A 591 -8.73 4.50 -0.17
CA ALA A 591 -9.72 3.51 0.21
C ALA A 591 -10.98 3.66 -0.67
N PHE A 592 -11.39 2.60 -1.34
CA PHE A 592 -12.64 2.51 -2.09
C PHE A 592 -13.68 1.76 -1.26
N GLY A 593 -14.82 2.39 -1.00
CA GLY A 593 -15.92 1.79 -0.27
C GLY A 593 -16.87 0.97 -1.13
N PRO A 594 -17.85 0.31 -0.50
CA PRO A 594 -18.87 -0.42 -1.24
C PRO A 594 -19.65 0.51 -2.17
N PRO A 595 -20.07 0.04 -3.37
CA PRO A 595 -20.83 0.83 -4.31
C PRO A 595 -22.20 1.20 -3.74
N LEU A 596 -22.61 2.44 -3.97
CA LEU A 596 -23.90 2.99 -3.59
C LEU A 596 -24.80 3.16 -4.83
N PRO A 597 -26.14 3.08 -4.70
CA PRO A 597 -27.06 3.40 -5.79
C PRO A 597 -26.86 4.82 -6.32
N MET A 598 -27.10 5.04 -7.62
CA MET A 598 -27.04 6.36 -8.26
C MET A 598 -27.96 7.40 -7.61
N GLN A 599 -29.05 6.97 -6.98
CA GLN A 599 -30.02 7.85 -6.30
C GLN A 599 -29.56 8.28 -4.90
N SER A 600 -28.35 7.89 -4.47
CA SER A 600 -27.84 8.23 -3.14
C SER A 600 -27.59 9.73 -2.99
N LYS A 601 -28.13 10.33 -1.93
CA LYS A 601 -27.97 11.76 -1.62
C LYS A 601 -26.59 12.08 -1.04
N ALA A 602 -26.19 13.35 -1.10
CA ALA A 602 -24.94 13.87 -0.56
C ALA A 602 -24.65 13.44 0.89
N GLU A 603 -25.67 13.43 1.75
CA GLU A 603 -25.57 13.02 3.15
C GLU A 603 -25.14 11.55 3.29
N ALA A 604 -25.75 10.65 2.53
CA ALA A 604 -25.43 9.22 2.55
C ALA A 604 -24.01 8.95 2.00
N VAL A 605 -23.63 9.64 0.92
CA VAL A 605 -22.27 9.54 0.35
C VAL A 605 -21.25 10.08 1.36
N LYS A 606 -21.52 11.21 2.01
CA LYS A 606 -20.64 11.81 3.02
C LYS A 606 -20.47 10.89 4.22
N GLN A 607 -21.54 10.26 4.70
CA GLN A 607 -21.49 9.25 5.76
C GLN A 607 -20.61 8.06 5.36
N ALA A 608 -20.77 7.54 4.14
CA ALA A 608 -19.92 6.46 3.64
C ALA A 608 -18.43 6.87 3.60
N VAL A 609 -18.13 8.11 3.22
CA VAL A 609 -16.75 8.65 3.22
C VAL A 609 -16.18 8.79 4.65
N PHE A 610 -16.99 9.23 5.63
CA PHE A 610 -16.57 9.25 7.04
C PHE A 610 -16.25 7.84 7.57
N GLU A 611 -17.08 6.87 7.24
CA GLU A 611 -16.86 5.48 7.63
C GLU A 611 -15.63 4.86 6.96
N LEU A 612 -15.36 5.20 5.69
CA LEU A 612 -14.12 4.82 5.02
C LEU A 612 -12.88 5.46 5.67
N SER A 613 -13.02 6.66 6.21
CA SER A 613 -11.94 7.31 6.95
C SER A 613 -11.49 6.45 8.14
N VAL A 614 -12.42 5.79 8.84
CA VAL A 614 -12.11 4.89 9.97
C VAL A 614 -11.23 3.73 9.50
N SER A 615 -11.61 3.03 8.43
CA SER A 615 -10.85 1.90 7.89
C SER A 615 -9.46 2.33 7.39
N SER A 616 -9.36 3.46 6.70
CA SER A 616 -8.07 4.04 6.29
C SER A 616 -7.19 4.44 7.48
N TRP A 617 -7.81 4.87 8.59
CA TRP A 617 -7.12 5.17 9.85
C TRP A 617 -6.65 3.95 10.60
N GLN A 618 -7.44 2.89 10.65
CA GLN A 618 -7.04 1.62 11.24
C GLN A 618 -5.77 1.07 10.60
N GLU A 619 -5.64 1.10 9.28
CA GLU A 619 -4.44 0.62 8.58
C GLU A 619 -3.19 1.46 8.93
N HIS A 620 -3.32 2.78 8.99
CA HIS A 620 -2.18 3.63 9.34
C HIS A 620 -1.72 3.46 10.79
N VAL A 621 -2.66 3.35 11.74
CA VAL A 621 -2.29 3.28 13.16
C VAL A 621 -1.55 1.98 13.50
N GLN A 622 -1.67 0.94 12.68
CA GLN A 622 -0.86 -0.27 12.80
C GLN A 622 0.64 0.00 12.59
N GLN A 623 0.99 1.02 11.80
CA GLN A 623 2.38 1.40 11.51
C GLN A 623 2.94 2.40 12.54
N LEU A 624 2.11 2.89 13.46
CA LEU A 624 2.53 3.84 14.48
C LEU A 624 3.40 3.17 15.57
N PRO A 625 4.43 3.88 16.07
CA PRO A 625 5.24 3.40 17.18
C PRO A 625 4.48 3.44 18.53
N SER A 626 5.11 2.93 19.59
CA SER A 626 4.71 3.25 20.96
C SER A 626 5.00 4.71 21.34
N LEU A 627 4.32 5.22 22.37
CA LEU A 627 4.46 6.61 22.85
C LEU A 627 5.92 7.02 23.15
N PRO A 628 6.74 6.22 23.89
CA PRO A 628 8.13 6.58 24.15
C PRO A 628 8.94 6.78 22.87
N SER A 629 8.72 5.89 21.89
CA SER A 629 9.44 5.90 20.62
C SER A 629 8.99 7.03 19.70
N ALA A 630 7.72 7.45 19.80
CA ALA A 630 7.23 8.66 19.14
C ALA A 630 7.85 9.92 19.76
N TRP A 631 7.74 10.06 21.08
CA TRP A 631 8.25 11.22 21.82
C TRP A 631 9.75 11.41 21.63
N LEU A 632 10.57 10.37 21.85
CA LEU A 632 12.03 10.47 21.69
C LEU A 632 12.44 10.89 20.26
N ARG A 633 11.73 10.40 19.23
CA ARG A 633 11.99 10.81 17.84
C ARG A 633 11.63 12.28 17.61
N THR A 634 10.54 12.75 18.20
CA THR A 634 10.12 14.15 18.10
C THR A 634 11.07 15.07 18.85
N ALA A 635 11.34 14.80 20.12
CA ALA A 635 12.19 15.63 20.98
C ALA A 635 13.64 15.75 20.44
N ARG A 636 14.19 14.68 19.84
CA ARG A 636 15.55 14.72 19.27
C ARG A 636 15.68 15.51 17.97
N ARG A 637 14.59 15.86 17.29
CA ARG A 637 14.66 16.73 16.10
C ARG A 637 15.12 18.14 16.46
N ASN A 638 14.88 18.59 17.68
CA ASN A 638 15.28 19.91 18.15
C ASN A 638 15.68 19.89 19.63
N LEU A 639 16.89 19.40 19.92
CA LEU A 639 17.40 19.24 21.28
C LEU A 639 17.48 20.54 22.09
N GLY A 640 17.66 21.69 21.41
CA GLY A 640 17.80 23.00 22.05
C GLY A 640 16.47 23.67 22.41
N GLN A 641 15.35 23.24 21.82
CA GLN A 641 14.04 23.83 22.08
C GLN A 641 13.57 23.57 23.51
N THR A 642 13.00 24.58 24.14
CA THR A 642 12.27 24.46 25.41
C THR A 642 10.99 23.65 25.18
N ALA A 643 10.86 22.54 25.90
CA ALA A 643 9.72 21.62 25.79
C ALA A 643 8.69 21.88 26.88
N VAL A 644 9.13 22.04 28.12
CA VAL A 644 8.25 22.22 29.28
C VAL A 644 8.70 23.44 30.07
N LEU A 645 7.76 24.35 30.31
CA LEU A 645 7.88 25.50 31.20
C LEU A 645 6.94 25.29 32.38
N ASP A 646 7.33 25.70 33.57
CA ASP A 646 6.46 25.73 34.73
C ASP A 646 6.16 27.18 35.11
N SER A 647 4.94 27.48 35.55
CA SER A 647 4.56 28.79 36.08
C SER A 647 5.47 29.28 37.23
N SER A 648 6.11 28.35 37.94
CA SER A 648 7.14 28.61 38.97
C SER A 648 8.50 29.07 38.42
N GLY A 649 8.72 29.00 37.09
CA GLY A 649 9.94 29.47 36.42
C GLY A 649 10.90 28.36 35.95
N THR A 650 10.58 27.08 36.18
CA THR A 650 11.40 25.96 35.70
C THR A 650 11.28 25.82 34.18
N ALA A 651 12.40 25.68 33.47
CA ALA A 651 12.44 25.47 32.03
C ALA A 651 13.28 24.24 31.63
N LEU A 652 12.65 23.28 30.95
CA LEU A 652 13.28 22.05 30.47
C LEU A 652 13.35 22.07 28.95
N SER A 653 14.58 22.09 28.42
CA SER A 653 14.82 21.82 27.00
C SER A 653 14.65 20.35 26.67
N ASN A 654 14.41 20.02 25.40
CA ASN A 654 14.31 18.63 24.93
C ASN A 654 15.51 17.79 25.37
N ARG A 655 16.74 18.32 25.27
CA ARG A 655 17.95 17.64 25.75
C ARG A 655 17.88 17.30 27.24
N ARG A 656 17.52 18.28 28.08
CA ARG A 656 17.43 18.08 29.53
C ARG A 656 16.30 17.12 29.88
N LEU A 657 15.12 17.30 29.27
CA LEU A 657 13.96 16.46 29.49
C LEU A 657 14.23 15.00 29.12
N ILE A 658 14.87 14.73 27.97
CA ILE A 658 15.26 13.35 27.58
C ILE A 658 16.16 12.73 28.64
N ALA A 659 17.23 13.42 29.04
CA ALA A 659 18.17 12.88 30.02
C ALA A 659 17.50 12.61 31.36
N THR A 660 16.69 13.55 31.86
CA THR A 660 15.95 13.41 33.12
C THR A 660 14.98 12.23 33.07
N VAL A 661 14.18 12.11 32.00
CA VAL A 661 13.23 11.00 31.84
C VAL A 661 13.94 9.65 31.75
N LEU A 662 15.07 9.54 31.03
CA LEU A 662 15.83 8.28 30.94
C LEU A 662 16.40 7.85 32.30
N LEU A 663 16.87 8.81 33.10
CA LEU A 663 17.35 8.57 34.46
C LEU A 663 16.23 8.07 35.38
N PHE A 664 15.09 8.76 35.38
CA PHE A 664 13.93 8.33 36.17
C PHE A 664 13.35 7.01 35.67
N ALA A 665 13.36 6.74 34.36
CA ALA A 665 12.91 5.46 33.82
C ALA A 665 13.77 4.29 34.32
N ASP A 666 15.09 4.45 34.38
CA ASP A 666 15.98 3.41 34.95
C ASP A 666 15.72 3.22 36.46
N ALA A 667 15.50 4.30 37.20
CA ALA A 667 15.17 4.23 38.63
C ALA A 667 13.83 3.52 38.87
N ILE A 668 12.77 3.92 38.16
CA ILE A 668 11.44 3.29 38.21
C ILE A 668 11.54 1.82 37.83
N ARG A 669 12.29 1.48 36.78
CA ARG A 669 12.47 0.08 36.35
C ARG A 669 13.08 -0.80 37.45
N ARG A 670 14.02 -0.26 38.23
CA ARG A 670 14.72 -1.00 39.30
C ARG A 670 13.92 -1.08 40.59
N GLN A 671 13.25 0.01 40.96
CA GLN A 671 12.64 0.17 42.29
C GLN A 671 11.14 -0.12 42.30
N CYS A 672 10.47 -0.04 41.16
CA CYS A 672 9.04 -0.35 41.00
C CYS A 672 8.91 -1.59 40.10
N PRO A 673 8.97 -2.83 40.62
CA PRO A 673 8.96 -4.03 39.78
C PRO A 673 7.60 -4.30 39.12
N GLN A 674 6.50 -3.81 39.69
CA GLN A 674 5.13 -4.08 39.22
C GLN A 674 4.81 -3.43 37.88
N GLN A 675 3.88 -4.00 37.12
CA GLN A 675 3.56 -3.49 35.78
C GLN A 675 2.78 -2.17 35.82
N THR A 676 1.91 -1.99 36.80
CA THR A 676 1.12 -0.77 37.02
C THR A 676 1.85 0.19 37.96
N LEU A 677 1.83 1.46 37.61
CA LEU A 677 2.51 2.53 38.34
C LEU A 677 1.52 3.64 38.66
N GLY A 678 1.25 3.86 39.95
CA GLY A 678 0.42 4.97 40.40
C GLY A 678 1.19 6.29 40.31
N ILE A 679 0.52 7.35 39.87
CA ILE A 679 1.07 8.70 39.84
C ILE A 679 0.06 9.63 40.50
N LEU A 680 0.49 10.32 41.57
CA LEU A 680 -0.32 11.29 42.30
C LEU A 680 0.41 12.64 42.29
N LEU A 681 0.25 13.38 41.20
CA LEU A 681 0.90 14.67 40.96
C LEU A 681 -0.08 15.63 40.23
N PRO A 682 -0.05 16.93 40.56
CA PRO A 682 -0.77 17.94 39.80
C PRO A 682 -0.06 18.24 38.47
N PRO A 683 -0.71 18.93 37.52
CA PRO A 683 -0.09 19.39 36.28
C PRO A 683 1.20 20.17 36.55
N GLY A 684 2.30 19.77 35.91
CA GLY A 684 3.63 20.28 36.26
C GLY A 684 4.74 19.50 35.56
N SER A 685 5.97 20.03 35.60
CA SER A 685 7.13 19.33 35.03
C SER A 685 7.36 17.96 35.68
N ALA A 686 7.11 17.84 36.98
CA ALA A 686 7.19 16.60 37.74
C ALA A 686 6.25 15.52 37.18
N ALA A 687 4.98 15.86 36.92
CA ALA A 687 3.99 14.93 36.39
C ALA A 687 4.30 14.51 34.95
N VAL A 688 4.81 15.44 34.13
CA VAL A 688 5.32 15.15 32.78
C VAL A 688 6.47 14.14 32.83
N ILE A 689 7.45 14.36 33.70
CA ILE A 689 8.60 13.47 33.86
C ILE A 689 8.14 12.09 34.34
N ALA A 690 7.26 12.01 35.34
CA ALA A 690 6.76 10.75 35.88
C ALA A 690 6.02 9.91 34.83
N ASN A 691 5.12 10.53 34.05
CA ASN A 691 4.37 9.83 33.00
C ASN A 691 5.29 9.34 31.86
N LEU A 692 6.18 10.20 31.36
CA LEU A 692 7.14 9.81 30.32
C LEU A 692 8.11 8.72 30.80
N ALA A 693 8.61 8.83 32.03
CA ALA A 693 9.52 7.86 32.62
C ALA A 693 8.84 6.51 32.84
N GLY A 694 7.58 6.51 33.30
CA GLY A 694 6.74 5.32 33.38
C GLY A 694 6.58 4.61 32.04
N TRP A 695 6.22 5.35 30.97
CA TRP A 695 6.10 4.77 29.63
C TRP A 695 7.44 4.26 29.08
N VAL A 696 8.55 4.98 29.29
CA VAL A 696 9.89 4.51 28.87
C VAL A 696 10.28 3.24 29.64
N ALA A 697 9.99 3.16 30.93
CA ALA A 697 10.20 1.97 31.76
C ALA A 697 9.30 0.79 31.35
N GLY A 698 8.32 0.99 30.46
CA GLY A 698 7.39 -0.01 29.98
C GLY A 698 6.22 -0.28 30.95
N LYS A 699 5.91 0.67 31.83
CA LYS A 699 4.83 0.59 32.81
C LYS A 699 3.49 1.06 32.23
N THR A 700 2.41 0.57 32.82
CA THR A 700 1.06 1.11 32.64
C THR A 700 0.83 2.18 33.71
N VAL A 701 0.68 3.44 33.30
CA VAL A 701 0.53 4.56 34.24
C VAL A 701 -0.91 4.71 34.70
N VAL A 702 -1.10 4.98 35.98
CA VAL A 702 -2.42 5.19 36.59
C VAL A 702 -2.35 6.54 37.32
N ASN A 703 -2.82 7.60 36.66
CA ASN A 703 -2.88 8.92 37.29
C ASN A 703 -4.10 8.95 38.21
N LEU A 704 -3.87 9.24 39.49
CA LEU A 704 -4.89 9.19 40.54
C LEU A 704 -5.47 10.59 40.81
N ASP A 705 -6.75 10.61 41.16
CA ASP A 705 -7.47 11.84 41.49
C ASP A 705 -7.08 12.35 42.89
N TYR A 706 -6.26 13.40 42.93
CA TYR A 706 -5.82 14.02 44.18
C TYR A 706 -6.88 14.93 44.83
N SER A 707 -8.06 15.09 44.21
CA SER A 707 -9.22 15.76 44.81
C SER A 707 -10.15 14.80 45.55
N ALA A 708 -10.02 13.49 45.31
CA ALA A 708 -10.81 12.45 45.94
C ALA A 708 -10.36 12.14 47.38
N ASP A 709 -11.24 11.48 48.13
CA ASP A 709 -10.97 11.01 49.48
C ASP A 709 -10.06 9.77 49.51
N LEU A 710 -9.56 9.42 50.72
CA LEU A 710 -8.64 8.28 50.90
C LEU A 710 -9.29 6.94 50.53
N GLU A 711 -10.59 6.77 50.77
CA GLU A 711 -11.28 5.52 50.48
C GLU A 711 -11.46 5.30 48.98
N HIS A 712 -11.78 6.35 48.23
CA HIS A 712 -11.83 6.32 46.77
C HIS A 712 -10.46 6.02 46.17
N LEU A 713 -9.41 6.69 46.66
CA LEU A 713 -8.03 6.40 46.24
C LEU A 713 -7.64 4.93 46.51
N ARG A 714 -7.98 4.38 47.69
CA ARG A 714 -7.75 2.96 48.01
C ARG A 714 -8.47 2.03 47.04
N ARG A 715 -9.72 2.34 46.65
CA ARG A 715 -10.48 1.55 45.67
C ARG A 715 -9.83 1.56 44.30
N MET A 716 -9.39 2.72 43.82
CA MET A 716 -8.67 2.85 42.54
C MET A 716 -7.36 2.05 42.56
N LEU A 717 -6.57 2.17 43.63
CA LEU A 717 -5.32 1.43 43.81
C LEU A 717 -5.54 -0.08 43.77
N ARG A 718 -6.58 -0.58 44.48
CA ARG A 718 -6.94 -2.00 44.47
C ARG A 718 -7.41 -2.47 43.11
N ALA A 719 -8.30 -1.73 42.46
CA ALA A 719 -8.86 -2.09 41.15
C ALA A 719 -7.78 -2.19 40.07
N ALA A 720 -6.84 -1.24 40.03
CA ALA A 720 -5.70 -1.25 39.10
C ALA A 720 -4.48 -2.04 39.61
N ALA A 721 -4.60 -2.76 40.73
CA ALA A 721 -3.52 -3.51 41.35
C ALA A 721 -2.22 -2.70 41.51
N VAL A 722 -2.35 -1.40 41.78
CA VAL A 722 -1.23 -0.49 41.94
C VAL A 722 -0.57 -0.75 43.29
N ARG A 723 0.73 -1.07 43.26
CA ARG A 723 1.53 -1.27 44.48
C ARG A 723 2.61 -0.22 44.67
N ASP A 724 3.04 0.45 43.61
CA ASP A 724 4.07 1.49 43.68
C ASP A 724 3.44 2.83 43.29
N LEU A 725 3.58 3.85 44.14
CA LEU A 725 3.01 5.18 43.95
C LEU A 725 4.09 6.25 43.87
N ILE A 726 4.06 7.07 42.82
CA ILE A 726 4.98 8.20 42.63
C ILE A 726 4.29 9.52 42.96
N THR A 727 4.96 10.34 43.78
CA THR A 727 4.58 11.73 44.05
C THR A 727 5.81 12.64 44.18
N SER A 728 5.66 13.85 44.70
CA SER A 728 6.77 14.76 45.05
C SER A 728 6.70 15.11 46.53
N GLU A 729 7.84 15.36 47.16
CA GLU A 729 7.89 15.74 48.59
C GLU A 729 7.05 17.00 48.85
N GLY A 730 7.16 18.00 47.97
CA GLY A 730 6.40 19.24 48.09
C GLY A 730 4.88 19.04 47.99
N PHE A 731 4.44 18.16 47.10
CA PHE A 731 3.01 17.88 46.94
C PHE A 731 2.46 16.98 48.07
N ALA A 732 3.24 15.99 48.52
CA ALA A 732 2.87 15.16 49.66
C ALA A 732 2.60 16.01 50.92
N ARG A 733 3.47 17.00 51.21
CA ARG A 733 3.22 17.95 52.32
C ARG A 733 1.94 18.77 52.14
N ARG A 734 1.62 19.18 50.91
CA ARG A 734 0.36 19.91 50.61
C ARG A 734 -0.88 19.03 50.80
N LEU A 735 -0.80 17.75 50.46
CA LEU A 735 -1.89 16.81 50.69
C LEU A 735 -2.07 16.50 52.17
N ALA A 736 -0.97 16.29 52.91
CA ALA A 736 -1.01 16.12 54.37
C ALA A 736 -1.63 17.34 55.06
N ALA A 737 -1.29 18.56 54.62
CA ALA A 737 -1.91 19.80 55.14
C ALA A 737 -3.42 19.92 54.84
N ARG A 738 -3.93 19.16 53.86
CA ARG A 738 -5.37 19.05 53.53
C ARG A 738 -6.04 17.86 54.24
N GLY A 739 -5.34 17.15 55.12
CA GLY A 739 -5.84 15.97 55.84
C GLY A 739 -5.74 14.65 55.05
N LEU A 740 -4.97 14.62 53.94
CA LEU A 740 -4.72 13.41 53.15
C LEU A 740 -3.32 12.84 53.46
N GLU A 741 -3.23 11.96 54.45
CA GLU A 741 -1.98 11.28 54.82
C GLU A 741 -1.69 10.10 53.88
N LEU A 742 -0.68 10.26 53.02
CA LEU A 742 -0.34 9.26 52.00
C LEU A 742 0.23 7.95 52.58
N GLU A 743 0.86 8.01 53.75
CA GLU A 743 1.38 6.84 54.48
C GLU A 743 0.25 5.86 54.86
N SER A 744 -0.99 6.36 54.98
CA SER A 744 -2.18 5.54 55.22
C SER A 744 -2.71 4.82 53.97
N LEU A 745 -2.24 5.18 52.76
CA LEU A 745 -2.69 4.57 51.49
C LEU A 745 -1.83 3.38 51.09
N LEU A 746 -0.52 3.49 51.26
CA LEU A 746 0.48 2.47 50.93
C LEU A 746 1.62 2.55 51.96
N PRO A 747 2.27 1.42 52.30
CA PRO A 747 3.42 1.43 53.19
C PRO A 747 4.57 2.30 52.63
N ASP A 748 5.40 2.87 53.51
CA ASP A 748 6.46 3.82 53.12
C ASP A 748 7.45 3.28 52.08
N ASP A 749 7.72 1.97 52.06
CA ASP A 749 8.64 1.36 51.09
C ASP A 749 8.10 1.35 49.64
N ARG A 750 6.80 1.65 49.49
CA ARG A 750 6.02 1.63 48.24
C ARG A 750 5.61 3.03 47.77
N LEU A 751 5.66 4.03 48.65
CA LEU A 751 5.47 5.44 48.34
C LEU A 751 6.82 6.07 47.99
N ARG A 752 7.01 6.51 46.74
CA ARG A 752 8.29 7.05 46.26
C ARG A 752 8.13 8.48 45.79
N THR A 753 8.93 9.40 46.34
CA THR A 753 9.00 10.77 45.83
C THR A 753 10.01 10.87 44.69
N LEU A 754 9.76 11.75 43.72
CA LEU A 754 10.73 12.02 42.64
C LEU A 754 12.06 12.52 43.20
N GLU A 755 12.06 13.28 44.29
CA GLU A 755 13.26 13.74 44.97
C GLU A 755 14.05 12.58 45.60
N ALA A 756 13.38 11.63 46.25
CA ALA A 756 14.02 10.43 46.77
C ALA A 756 14.64 9.59 45.66
N LEU A 757 13.92 9.42 44.54
CA LEU A 757 14.45 8.75 43.35
C LEU A 757 15.66 9.50 42.79
N ASP A 758 15.65 10.84 42.75
CA ASP A 758 16.79 11.63 42.27
C ASP A 758 18.03 11.48 43.16
N ARG A 759 17.86 11.38 44.49
CA ARG A 759 18.97 11.15 45.45
C ARG A 759 19.70 9.82 45.19
N THR A 760 19.01 8.80 44.67
CA THR A 760 19.65 7.52 44.31
C THR A 760 20.54 7.59 43.06
N LEU A 761 20.50 8.69 42.30
CA LEU A 761 21.22 8.85 41.04
C LEU A 761 22.60 9.48 41.23
N GLY A 762 23.66 8.67 41.19
CA GLY A 762 25.05 9.13 41.27
C GLY A 762 25.47 10.09 40.15
N ARG A 763 26.40 11.01 40.45
CA ARG A 763 26.87 12.06 39.50
C ARG A 763 27.36 11.48 38.16
N LEU A 764 28.17 10.42 38.19
CA LEU A 764 28.69 9.77 36.98
C LEU A 764 27.56 9.31 36.04
N ARG A 765 26.50 8.70 36.59
CA ARG A 765 25.34 8.23 35.81
C ARG A 765 24.58 9.38 35.14
N ARG A 766 24.49 10.54 35.80
CA ARG A 766 23.84 11.74 35.24
C ARG A 766 24.61 12.24 34.03
N TRP A 767 25.93 12.36 34.13
CA TRP A 767 26.80 12.77 33.04
C TRP A 767 26.77 11.79 31.87
N THR A 768 26.90 10.49 32.13
CA THR A 768 26.87 9.47 31.07
C THR A 768 25.51 9.42 30.38
N THR A 769 24.40 9.52 31.11
CA THR A 769 23.06 9.52 30.51
C THR A 769 22.79 10.77 29.68
N GLN A 770 23.27 11.94 30.11
CA GLN A 770 23.19 13.15 29.29
C GLN A 770 23.99 13.03 27.98
N ALA A 771 25.18 12.44 28.01
CA ALA A 771 25.98 12.19 26.82
C ALA A 771 25.28 11.18 25.88
N LEU A 772 24.83 10.05 26.43
CA LEU A 772 24.16 8.99 25.67
C LEU A 772 22.82 9.43 25.07
N ALA A 773 22.07 10.30 25.74
CA ALA A 773 20.84 10.90 25.23
C ALA A 773 21.06 11.67 23.92
N VAL A 774 22.26 12.25 23.73
CA VAL A 774 22.63 13.02 22.53
C VAL A 774 23.34 12.17 21.49
N LEU A 775 24.17 11.20 21.88
CA LEU A 775 25.05 10.46 20.97
C LEU A 775 24.42 9.18 20.42
N LEU A 776 23.66 8.44 21.24
CA LEU A 776 23.20 7.10 20.86
C LEU A 776 22.01 7.15 19.90
N PRO A 777 21.86 6.24 18.92
CA PRO A 777 20.65 6.14 18.10
C PRO A 777 19.35 6.01 18.93
N THR A 778 18.29 6.71 18.53
CA THR A 778 17.04 6.80 19.30
C THR A 778 16.38 5.44 19.56
N ALA A 779 16.56 4.47 18.65
CA ALA A 779 16.00 3.12 18.77
C ALA A 779 16.66 2.28 19.89
N LEU A 780 17.86 2.66 20.34
CA LEU A 780 18.60 1.96 21.39
C LEU A 780 18.30 2.50 22.79
N LEU A 781 17.86 3.76 22.92
CA LEU A 781 17.60 4.40 24.21
C LEU A 781 16.53 3.65 25.04
N PRO A 782 15.35 3.28 24.50
CA PRO A 782 14.37 2.49 25.26
C PRO A 782 14.86 1.08 25.61
N ALA A 783 15.78 0.51 24.83
CA ALA A 783 16.33 -0.82 25.11
C ALA A 783 17.31 -0.80 26.29
N LEU A 784 18.09 0.28 26.44
CA LEU A 784 19.06 0.42 27.53
C LEU A 784 18.41 0.88 28.84
N TYR A 785 17.56 1.90 28.77
CA TYR A 785 17.02 2.59 29.95
C TYR A 785 15.62 2.13 30.36
N GLY A 786 14.98 1.28 29.56
CA GLY A 786 13.58 0.92 29.74
C GLY A 786 13.24 -0.49 29.26
N ARG A 787 12.01 -0.67 28.77
CA ARG A 787 11.56 -1.87 28.05
C ARG A 787 10.90 -1.44 26.74
N ARG A 788 11.09 -2.21 25.67
CA ARG A 788 10.40 -1.94 24.39
C ARG A 788 8.90 -2.22 24.54
N ALA A 789 8.12 -1.15 24.68
CA ALA A 789 6.66 -1.22 24.71
C ALA A 789 6.08 -1.53 23.31
N ARG A 790 5.11 -2.45 23.26
CA ARG A 790 4.31 -2.74 22.06
C ARG A 790 3.24 -1.65 21.89
N PRO A 791 2.92 -1.21 20.65
CA PRO A 791 1.86 -0.21 20.43
C PRO A 791 0.48 -0.61 20.97
N ASP A 792 0.18 -1.91 20.99
CA ASP A 792 -1.10 -2.47 21.48
C ASP A 792 -1.14 -2.67 23.00
N ALA A 793 -0.04 -2.47 23.72
CA ALA A 793 -0.03 -2.58 25.17
C ALA A 793 -0.76 -1.40 25.82
N VAL A 794 -1.39 -1.65 26.97
CA VAL A 794 -2.06 -0.62 27.78
C VAL A 794 -1.01 0.35 28.33
N ALA A 795 -1.12 1.61 27.90
CA ALA A 795 -0.24 2.69 28.29
C ALA A 795 -0.74 3.39 29.56
N ALA A 796 -2.06 3.57 29.68
CA ALA A 796 -2.68 4.25 30.81
C ALA A 796 -4.00 3.59 31.21
N ILE A 797 -4.31 3.64 32.50
CA ILE A 797 -5.64 3.35 33.05
C ILE A 797 -6.15 4.63 33.69
N LEU A 798 -7.33 5.08 33.27
CA LEU A 798 -8.00 6.26 33.80
C LEU A 798 -9.35 5.83 34.40
N PHE A 799 -9.65 6.29 35.59
CA PHE A 799 -10.89 5.90 36.27
C PHE A 799 -12.01 6.90 35.98
N THR A 800 -13.21 6.35 35.85
CA THR A 800 -14.45 7.07 35.52
C THR A 800 -15.60 6.52 36.37
N GLY A 801 -16.68 7.29 36.54
CA GLY A 801 -17.87 6.87 37.31
C GLY A 801 -17.88 7.33 38.76
N ASP A 802 -18.94 6.96 39.49
CA ASP A 802 -19.17 7.41 40.87
C ASP A 802 -18.07 6.92 41.83
N THR A 803 -17.84 7.70 42.88
CA THR A 803 -16.95 7.43 43.99
C THR A 803 -17.09 6.01 44.53
N ALA A 804 -18.33 5.49 44.60
CA ALA A 804 -18.72 4.15 45.05
C ALA A 804 -18.05 3.00 44.26
N ALA A 805 -17.97 3.11 42.94
CA ALA A 805 -17.59 2.04 42.02
C ALA A 805 -16.77 2.57 40.82
N PRO A 806 -15.49 2.95 41.02
CA PRO A 806 -14.67 3.51 39.95
C PRO A 806 -14.38 2.46 38.86
N ARG A 807 -14.68 2.81 37.61
CA ARG A 807 -14.42 1.96 36.43
C ARG A 807 -13.16 2.42 35.72
N GLY A 808 -12.16 1.53 35.65
CA GLY A 808 -10.92 1.80 34.93
C GLY A 808 -11.09 1.62 33.43
N VAL A 809 -10.73 2.63 32.63
CA VAL A 809 -10.71 2.58 31.17
C VAL A 809 -9.27 2.26 30.72
N GLU A 810 -9.11 1.17 29.97
CA GLU A 810 -7.81 0.77 29.43
C GLU A 810 -7.48 1.48 28.10
N LEU A 811 -6.44 2.30 28.10
CA LEU A 811 -5.97 3.05 26.94
C LEU A 811 -4.62 2.53 26.45
N THR A 812 -4.56 2.08 25.20
CA THR A 812 -3.30 1.58 24.61
C THR A 812 -2.39 2.72 24.16
N HIS A 813 -1.10 2.42 23.96
CA HIS A 813 -0.18 3.38 23.33
C HIS A 813 -0.69 3.85 21.96
N ARG A 814 -1.31 2.93 21.19
CA ARG A 814 -1.90 3.23 19.90
C ARG A 814 -3.10 4.16 20.01
N ASN A 815 -4.01 3.95 20.98
CA ASN A 815 -5.17 4.83 21.15
C ASN A 815 -4.75 6.29 21.41
N ILE A 816 -3.84 6.49 22.37
CA ILE A 816 -3.34 7.83 22.74
C ILE A 816 -2.63 8.48 21.55
N LEU A 817 -1.73 7.75 20.88
CA LEU A 817 -0.99 8.33 19.76
C LEU A 817 -1.90 8.61 18.56
N ALA A 818 -2.88 7.75 18.30
CA ALA A 818 -3.86 7.96 17.23
C ALA A 818 -4.65 9.24 17.48
N ASN A 819 -5.22 9.41 18.67
CA ASN A 819 -6.01 10.60 19.00
C ASN A 819 -5.14 11.88 18.98
N VAL A 820 -3.90 11.81 19.43
CA VAL A 820 -2.92 12.90 19.29
C VAL A 820 -2.71 13.29 17.82
N ARG A 821 -2.54 12.33 16.91
CA ARG A 821 -2.39 12.64 15.47
C ARG A 821 -3.67 13.27 14.90
N GLN A 822 -4.84 12.75 15.28
CA GLN A 822 -6.13 13.28 14.85
C GLN A 822 -6.31 14.74 15.30
N ILE A 823 -6.04 15.04 16.56
CA ILE A 823 -6.13 16.40 17.11
C ILE A 823 -5.10 17.32 16.44
N ALA A 824 -3.86 16.88 16.27
CA ALA A 824 -2.81 17.69 15.65
C ALA A 824 -3.15 18.11 14.20
N ASP A 825 -3.80 17.21 13.46
CA ASP A 825 -4.20 17.46 12.07
C ASP A 825 -5.32 18.52 11.99
N VAL A 826 -6.29 18.48 12.93
CA VAL A 826 -7.43 19.41 13.02
C VAL A 826 -7.04 20.76 13.66
N LEU A 827 -6.17 20.74 14.68
CA LEU A 827 -5.56 21.94 15.28
C LEU A 827 -4.68 22.72 14.29
N ASN A 828 -4.29 22.06 13.19
CA ASN A 828 -3.37 22.56 12.16
C ASN A 828 -2.10 23.19 12.77
N THR A 829 -1.52 22.49 13.76
CA THR A 829 -0.46 23.00 14.67
C THR A 829 0.56 23.90 14.00
N GLU A 830 0.84 25.07 14.55
CA GLU A 830 1.71 26.10 13.98
C GLU A 830 3.12 26.05 14.59
N CYS A 831 4.07 26.82 14.02
CA CYS A 831 5.48 26.75 14.44
C CYS A 831 5.74 27.41 15.79
N ASP A 832 4.94 28.41 16.11
CA ASP A 832 4.93 29.27 17.29
C ASP A 832 3.89 28.83 18.32
N ASP A 833 3.25 27.67 18.12
CA ASP A 833 2.28 27.17 19.08
C ASP A 833 2.92 26.87 20.44
N LEU A 834 2.21 27.27 21.51
CA LEU A 834 2.52 26.94 22.89
C LEU A 834 1.21 26.62 23.62
N ILE A 835 1.15 25.42 24.21
CA ILE A 835 -0.06 24.91 24.89
C ILE A 835 0.02 25.22 26.39
N LEU A 836 -1.04 25.81 26.96
CA LEU A 836 -1.21 25.84 28.41
C LEU A 836 -1.68 24.47 28.91
N SER A 837 -0.94 23.90 29.85
CA SER A 837 -1.26 22.62 30.50
C SER A 837 -1.62 22.85 31.96
N SER A 838 -2.92 23.03 32.21
CA SER A 838 -3.47 23.18 33.56
C SER A 838 -4.50 22.12 33.93
N LEU A 839 -4.93 21.29 32.97
CA LEU A 839 -5.91 20.25 33.21
C LEU A 839 -5.29 19.06 33.96
N PRO A 840 -6.00 18.46 34.94
CA PRO A 840 -5.48 17.32 35.68
C PRO A 840 -5.19 16.09 34.80
N LEU A 841 -4.08 15.41 35.06
CA LEU A 841 -3.62 14.26 34.27
C LEU A 841 -4.35 12.94 34.60
N TYR A 842 -5.14 12.90 35.68
CA TYR A 842 -6.05 11.78 35.95
C TYR A 842 -7.31 11.81 35.08
N HIS A 843 -7.55 12.92 34.36
CA HIS A 843 -8.54 13.01 33.30
C HIS A 843 -7.88 12.78 31.93
N ALA A 844 -8.60 12.13 31.02
CA ALA A 844 -8.10 11.84 29.67
C ALA A 844 -7.80 13.12 28.88
N PHE A 845 -8.53 14.21 29.15
CA PHE A 845 -8.30 15.51 28.52
C PHE A 845 -6.97 16.13 28.93
N GLY A 846 -6.61 16.08 30.21
CA GLY A 846 -5.30 16.55 30.68
C GLY A 846 -4.14 15.64 30.25
N LEU A 847 -4.33 14.32 30.31
CA LEU A 847 -3.28 13.37 29.92
C LEU A 847 -2.99 13.41 28.41
N THR A 848 -4.01 13.37 27.57
CA THR A 848 -3.80 13.28 26.12
C THR A 848 -3.61 14.67 25.50
N VAL A 849 -4.48 15.64 25.78
CA VAL A 849 -4.55 16.89 24.99
C VAL A 849 -3.56 17.93 25.48
N THR A 850 -3.42 18.12 26.80
CA THR A 850 -2.51 19.14 27.34
C THR A 850 -1.13 18.58 27.73
N THR A 851 -0.93 17.26 27.69
CA THR A 851 0.34 16.63 28.02
C THR A 851 0.90 15.80 26.86
N ALA A 852 0.23 14.73 26.42
CA ALA A 852 0.79 13.85 25.39
C ALA A 852 0.91 14.55 24.02
N LEU A 853 -0.10 15.29 23.59
CA LEU A 853 -0.13 16.02 22.31
C LEU A 853 1.09 16.95 22.15
N PRO A 854 1.36 17.91 23.07
CA PRO A 854 2.53 18.79 22.91
C PRO A 854 3.85 18.02 22.86
N LEU A 855 4.02 17.01 23.71
CA LEU A 855 5.26 16.23 23.77
C LEU A 855 5.49 15.39 22.50
N LEU A 856 4.44 14.77 21.96
CA LEU A 856 4.52 13.85 20.82
C LEU A 856 4.59 14.59 19.48
N GLU A 857 4.03 15.80 19.38
CA GLU A 857 4.11 16.68 18.20
C GLU A 857 5.25 17.71 18.27
N GLY A 858 5.87 17.86 19.44
CA GLY A 858 7.01 18.76 19.65
C GLY A 858 6.57 20.22 19.71
N ILE A 859 5.46 20.46 20.40
CA ILE A 859 4.91 21.77 20.73
C ILE A 859 5.33 22.06 22.18
N PRO A 860 5.95 23.22 22.46
CA PRO A 860 6.21 23.64 23.83
C PRO A 860 4.93 23.71 24.67
N MET A 861 5.04 23.42 25.96
CA MET A 861 3.94 23.57 26.92
C MET A 861 4.37 24.39 28.13
N VAL A 862 3.42 25.14 28.70
CA VAL A 862 3.56 25.79 30.00
C VAL A 862 2.60 25.14 30.99
N CYS A 863 3.12 24.63 32.10
CA CYS A 863 2.36 23.95 33.13
C CYS A 863 1.93 24.94 34.22
N HIS A 864 0.68 24.83 34.64
CA HIS A 864 0.17 25.51 35.82
C HIS A 864 -0.61 24.51 36.69
N PRO A 865 -0.25 24.35 37.98
CA PRO A 865 -0.70 23.21 38.78
C PRO A 865 -2.15 23.28 39.23
N ASP A 866 -2.75 24.47 39.27
CA ASP A 866 -4.13 24.64 39.72
C ASP A 866 -5.07 24.93 38.53
N PRO A 867 -5.93 23.99 38.10
CA PRO A 867 -6.92 24.22 37.06
C PRO A 867 -7.97 25.27 37.44
N ALA A 868 -8.17 25.55 38.72
CA ALA A 868 -9.18 26.48 39.22
C ALA A 868 -8.68 27.94 39.34
N ASP A 869 -7.36 28.15 39.33
CA ASP A 869 -6.73 29.46 39.48
C ASP A 869 -6.78 30.29 38.18
N ALA A 870 -7.92 30.93 37.93
CA ALA A 870 -8.12 31.81 36.77
C ALA A 870 -7.02 32.88 36.59
N PRO A 871 -6.65 33.68 37.62
CA PRO A 871 -5.58 34.67 37.46
C PRO A 871 -4.20 34.05 37.26
N GLY A 872 -3.88 32.92 37.88
CA GLY A 872 -2.62 32.19 37.66
C GLY A 872 -2.48 31.68 36.23
N ASN A 873 -3.53 31.03 35.71
CA ASN A 873 -3.61 30.61 34.32
C ASN A 873 -3.47 31.80 33.36
N ALA A 874 -4.20 32.89 33.58
CA ALA A 874 -4.11 34.10 32.76
C ALA A 874 -2.69 34.73 32.77
N LYS A 875 -2.04 34.77 33.93
CA LYS A 875 -0.64 35.25 34.05
C LYS A 875 0.33 34.34 33.30
N ALA A 876 0.14 33.02 33.36
CA ALA A 876 0.97 32.07 32.62
C ALA A 876 0.82 32.26 31.10
N ILE A 877 -0.41 32.45 30.61
CA ILE A 877 -0.70 32.76 29.21
C ILE A 877 0.01 34.05 28.81
N ALA A 878 -0.16 35.13 29.57
CA ALA A 878 0.44 36.43 29.26
C ALA A 878 1.98 36.39 29.26
N ARG A 879 2.58 35.78 30.28
CA ARG A 879 4.04 35.73 30.47
C ARG A 879 4.74 34.90 29.40
N HIS A 880 4.16 33.76 29.03
CA HIS A 880 4.77 32.82 28.08
C HIS A 880 4.16 32.90 26.68
N ARG A 881 3.20 33.81 26.47
CA ARG A 881 2.46 34.01 25.22
C ARG A 881 1.86 32.71 24.69
N ALA A 882 1.17 31.96 25.56
CA ALA A 882 0.50 30.73 25.15
C ALA A 882 -0.52 31.02 24.03
N THR A 883 -0.57 30.14 23.03
CA THR A 883 -1.40 30.32 21.82
C THR A 883 -2.63 29.41 21.83
N VAL A 884 -2.58 28.31 22.57
CA VAL A 884 -3.65 27.31 22.65
C VAL A 884 -4.04 27.08 24.11
N LEU A 885 -5.32 27.29 24.40
CA LEU A 885 -5.94 27.00 25.68
C LEU A 885 -7.02 25.93 25.51
N CYS A 886 -6.81 24.76 26.10
CA CYS A 886 -7.84 23.73 26.27
C CYS A 886 -8.26 23.74 27.73
N SER A 887 -9.54 23.96 28.02
CA SER A 887 -10.00 24.16 29.38
C SER A 887 -11.44 23.68 29.63
N SER A 888 -11.89 23.78 30.88
CA SER A 888 -13.26 23.56 31.29
C SER A 888 -14.10 24.83 31.13
N SER A 889 -15.38 24.66 30.88
CA SER A 889 -16.34 25.77 30.82
C SER A 889 -16.38 26.57 32.13
N ALA A 890 -16.19 25.91 33.28
CA ALA A 890 -16.12 26.57 34.58
C ALA A 890 -14.90 27.51 34.71
N LEU A 891 -13.71 27.10 34.25
CA LEU A 891 -12.53 27.97 34.29
C LEU A 891 -12.70 29.16 33.34
N LEU A 892 -13.23 28.93 32.14
CA LEU A 892 -13.49 30.00 31.17
C LEU A 892 -14.48 31.03 31.74
N GLN A 893 -15.56 30.58 32.38
CA GLN A 893 -16.50 31.45 33.09
C GLN A 893 -15.81 32.24 34.20
N ARG A 894 -14.97 31.59 35.03
CA ARG A 894 -14.19 32.29 36.06
C ARG A 894 -13.24 33.32 35.47
N MET A 895 -12.60 33.06 34.33
CA MET A 895 -11.75 34.06 33.65
C MET A 895 -12.56 35.29 33.20
N VAL A 896 -13.81 35.10 32.77
CA VAL A 896 -14.72 36.21 32.43
C VAL A 896 -15.04 37.04 33.66
N THR A 897 -15.45 36.41 34.76
CA THR A 897 -15.96 37.13 35.94
C THR A 897 -14.88 37.66 36.87
N HIS A 898 -13.67 37.08 36.85
CA HIS A 898 -12.62 37.45 37.79
C HIS A 898 -11.99 38.83 37.47
N PRO A 899 -11.96 39.79 38.41
CA PRO A 899 -11.58 41.18 38.14
C PRO A 899 -10.09 41.35 37.80
N LYS A 900 -9.21 40.46 38.33
CA LYS A 900 -7.77 40.51 38.04
C LYS A 900 -7.38 39.94 36.67
N VAL A 901 -8.32 39.38 35.91
CA VAL A 901 -8.05 38.83 34.57
C VAL A 901 -8.32 39.92 33.54
N HIS A 902 -7.25 40.56 33.09
CA HIS A 902 -7.30 41.64 32.10
C HIS A 902 -7.37 41.06 30.67
N PRO A 903 -8.12 41.65 29.72
CA PRO A 903 -8.22 41.17 28.35
C PRO A 903 -6.89 40.89 27.65
N LEU A 904 -5.91 41.79 27.82
CA LEU A 904 -4.55 41.65 27.27
C LEU A 904 -3.81 40.39 27.75
N MET A 905 -4.21 39.79 28.88
CA MET A 905 -3.58 38.55 29.35
C MET A 905 -3.84 37.36 28.44
N LEU A 906 -4.93 37.39 27.66
CA LEU A 906 -5.36 36.31 26.76
C LEU A 906 -5.12 36.65 25.28
N GLU A 907 -4.46 37.78 24.97
CA GLU A 907 -4.30 38.30 23.61
C GLU A 907 -3.62 37.31 22.66
N SER A 908 -2.59 36.60 23.14
CA SER A 908 -1.80 35.64 22.36
C SER A 908 -2.56 34.38 21.95
N LEU A 909 -3.71 34.09 22.57
CA LEU A 909 -4.49 32.90 22.25
C LEU A 909 -5.08 33.01 20.85
N ARG A 910 -4.74 32.05 19.98
CA ARG A 910 -5.40 31.86 18.68
C ARG A 910 -6.55 30.86 18.77
N ILE A 911 -6.48 29.90 19.70
CA ILE A 911 -7.45 28.83 19.86
C ILE A 911 -7.81 28.66 21.34
N VAL A 912 -9.11 28.67 21.61
CA VAL A 912 -9.69 28.39 22.94
C VAL A 912 -10.72 27.29 22.78
N VAL A 913 -10.47 26.13 23.40
CA VAL A 913 -11.34 24.96 23.33
C VAL A 913 -11.93 24.66 24.70
N ALA A 914 -13.25 24.55 24.76
CA ALA A 914 -13.97 23.99 25.90
C ALA A 914 -14.22 22.51 25.64
N GLY A 915 -13.61 21.63 26.44
CA GLY A 915 -13.76 20.18 26.32
C GLY A 915 -14.50 19.52 27.48
N THR A 916 -14.64 20.21 28.62
CA THR A 916 -15.37 19.73 29.79
C THR A 916 -16.43 20.76 30.21
N GLY A 917 -17.68 20.31 30.32
CA GLY A 917 -18.84 21.20 30.50
C GLY A 917 -19.27 21.88 29.19
N ARG A 918 -20.57 21.92 28.89
CA ARG A 918 -21.09 22.76 27.81
C ARG A 918 -21.09 24.22 28.28
N PRO A 919 -20.37 25.14 27.61
CA PRO A 919 -20.43 26.54 27.99
C PRO A 919 -21.84 27.08 27.69
N SER A 920 -22.43 27.79 28.65
CA SER A 920 -23.71 28.44 28.42
C SER A 920 -23.57 29.53 27.34
N PRO A 921 -24.64 29.87 26.59
CA PRO A 921 -24.59 30.96 25.61
C PRO A 921 -24.04 32.25 26.20
N GLU A 922 -24.44 32.59 27.44
CA GLU A 922 -23.98 33.79 28.14
C GLU A 922 -22.47 33.78 28.39
N VAL A 923 -21.89 32.63 28.75
CA VAL A 923 -20.44 32.51 28.93
C VAL A 923 -19.70 32.67 27.61
N ARG A 924 -20.21 32.11 26.50
CA ARG A 924 -19.60 32.25 25.17
C ARG A 924 -19.59 33.70 24.72
N ASP A 925 -20.73 34.39 24.87
CA ASP A 925 -20.90 35.77 24.44
C ASP A 925 -20.07 36.71 25.32
N ALA A 926 -20.10 36.52 26.63
CA ALA A 926 -19.29 37.33 27.55
C ALA A 926 -17.78 37.13 27.36
N PHE A 927 -17.34 35.90 27.06
CA PHE A 927 -15.94 35.63 26.73
C PHE A 927 -15.53 36.29 25.41
N ALA A 928 -16.39 36.23 24.40
CA ALA A 928 -16.15 36.89 23.11
C ALA A 928 -16.11 38.42 23.26
N ILE A 929 -17.01 39.02 24.04
CA ILE A 929 -17.05 40.46 24.29
C ILE A 929 -15.81 40.91 25.08
N LYS A 930 -15.45 40.21 26.16
CA LYS A 930 -14.33 40.61 27.03
C LYS A 930 -12.96 40.41 26.39
N PHE A 931 -12.76 39.29 25.67
CA PHE A 931 -11.45 38.87 25.19
C PHE A 931 -11.28 38.94 23.67
N GLY A 932 -12.35 39.12 22.89
CA GLY A 932 -12.30 39.07 21.42
C GLY A 932 -11.99 37.66 20.88
N LYS A 933 -12.25 36.61 21.66
CA LYS A 933 -11.94 35.21 21.31
C LYS A 933 -13.21 34.36 21.34
N ARG A 934 -13.34 33.43 20.40
CA ARG A 934 -14.46 32.47 20.36
C ARG A 934 -14.07 31.21 21.14
N ILE A 935 -15.01 30.69 21.93
CA ILE A 935 -14.87 29.38 22.57
C ILE A 935 -15.31 28.32 21.56
N LEU A 936 -14.43 27.37 21.27
CA LEU A 936 -14.70 26.23 20.39
C LEU A 936 -15.11 25.03 21.25
N GLU A 937 -16.30 24.49 21.02
CA GLU A 937 -16.80 23.33 21.77
C GLU A 937 -16.27 22.03 21.16
N GLY A 938 -15.74 21.14 22.02
CA GLY A 938 -15.35 19.77 21.68
C GLY A 938 -16.13 18.74 22.48
N TYR A 939 -16.15 17.50 21.98
CA TYR A 939 -16.88 16.40 22.62
C TYR A 939 -16.12 15.08 22.50
N GLY A 940 -16.32 14.25 23.50
CA GLY A 940 -15.87 12.88 23.59
C GLY A 940 -15.86 12.41 25.05
N ALA A 941 -15.30 11.24 25.29
CA ALA A 941 -15.24 10.60 26.59
C ALA A 941 -13.85 9.96 26.81
N THR A 942 -13.56 9.54 28.04
CA THR A 942 -12.32 8.80 28.35
C THR A 942 -12.17 7.57 27.43
N GLU A 943 -13.28 6.90 27.13
CA GLU A 943 -13.38 5.74 26.23
C GLU A 943 -13.04 6.07 24.76
N THR A 944 -12.96 7.35 24.38
CA THR A 944 -12.55 7.84 23.05
C THR A 944 -11.23 8.63 23.06
N THR A 945 -10.50 8.58 24.18
CA THR A 945 -9.09 8.97 24.38
C THR A 945 -8.57 10.42 24.15
N PRO A 946 -9.27 11.53 24.46
CA PRO A 946 -10.69 11.69 24.78
C PRO A 946 -11.50 12.29 23.63
N VAL A 947 -10.87 12.87 22.61
CA VAL A 947 -11.57 13.76 21.67
C VAL A 947 -12.18 12.95 20.53
N ALA A 948 -13.48 13.09 20.31
CA ALA A 948 -14.19 12.48 19.19
C ALA A 948 -14.60 13.51 18.12
N SER A 949 -14.98 14.72 18.54
CA SER A 949 -15.29 15.85 17.66
C SER A 949 -14.85 17.18 18.26
N VAL A 950 -14.68 18.18 17.40
CA VAL A 950 -14.39 19.55 17.82
C VAL A 950 -14.80 20.56 16.76
N ASN A 951 -15.31 21.70 17.20
CA ASN A 951 -15.45 22.88 16.34
C ASN A 951 -14.07 23.49 16.10
N VAL A 952 -13.80 23.94 14.88
CA VAL A 952 -12.55 24.63 14.53
C VAL A 952 -12.82 26.00 13.94
N PRO A 953 -11.82 26.90 13.92
CA PRO A 953 -11.98 28.19 13.24
C PRO A 953 -12.36 27.99 11.78
N ASP A 954 -13.22 28.89 11.28
CA ASP A 954 -13.54 28.96 9.87
C ASP A 954 -12.29 29.35 9.06
N ALA A 955 -12.19 28.87 7.82
CA ALA A 955 -11.04 29.13 6.96
C ALA A 955 -11.49 29.68 5.61
N ILE A 956 -10.81 30.72 5.12
CA ILE A 956 -11.08 31.30 3.80
C ILE A 956 -10.16 30.73 2.73
N ASP A 957 -10.72 30.37 1.59
CA ASP A 957 -9.96 30.04 0.40
C ASP A 957 -9.68 31.30 -0.43
N THR A 958 -8.45 31.80 -0.39
CA THR A 958 -8.07 33.05 -1.08
C THR A 958 -8.14 32.97 -2.61
N ALA A 959 -8.22 31.77 -3.19
CA ALA A 959 -8.42 31.61 -4.63
C ALA A 959 -9.89 31.75 -5.05
N THR A 960 -10.82 31.34 -4.19
CA THR A 960 -12.26 31.29 -4.50
C THR A 960 -13.12 32.24 -3.67
N TRP A 961 -12.52 32.86 -2.64
CA TRP A 961 -13.14 33.68 -1.60
C TRP A 961 -14.29 33.00 -0.85
N LYS A 962 -14.28 31.66 -0.81
CA LYS A 962 -15.25 30.86 -0.08
C LYS A 962 -14.78 30.57 1.33
N ILE A 963 -15.71 30.56 2.26
CA ILE A 963 -15.49 30.19 3.65
C ILE A 963 -15.78 28.69 3.79
N GLN A 964 -14.80 27.95 4.30
CA GLN A 964 -15.02 26.62 4.84
C GLN A 964 -15.45 26.78 6.29
N THR A 965 -16.70 26.42 6.57
CA THR A 965 -17.27 26.47 7.92
C THR A 965 -16.66 25.36 8.77
N GLY A 966 -15.95 25.73 9.82
CA GLY A 966 -15.33 24.82 10.79
C GLY A 966 -16.08 24.79 12.13
N SER A 967 -16.87 25.81 12.42
CA SER A 967 -17.61 25.93 13.68
C SER A 967 -19.07 26.28 13.44
N ARG A 968 -19.97 25.56 14.12
CA ARG A 968 -21.40 25.87 14.16
C ARG A 968 -21.86 26.05 15.60
N PRO A 969 -22.34 27.24 16.00
CA PRO A 969 -22.83 27.48 17.36
C PRO A 969 -23.86 26.45 17.81
N GLY A 970 -23.74 25.97 19.05
CA GLY A 970 -24.65 24.97 19.62
C GLY A 970 -24.31 23.51 19.29
N THR A 971 -23.40 23.27 18.36
CA THR A 971 -22.88 21.93 18.01
C THR A 971 -21.58 21.64 18.75
N VAL A 972 -21.19 20.37 18.83
CA VAL A 972 -19.89 19.92 19.37
C VAL A 972 -18.87 19.62 18.26
N GLY A 973 -19.12 20.18 17.08
CA GLY A 973 -18.24 20.07 15.91
C GLY A 973 -18.44 18.80 15.08
N MET A 974 -17.52 18.63 14.13
CA MET A 974 -17.45 17.46 13.25
C MET A 974 -16.52 16.38 13.82
N PRO A 975 -16.72 15.10 13.45
CA PRO A 975 -15.82 14.03 13.86
C PRO A 975 -14.37 14.29 13.42
N LEU A 976 -13.41 13.85 14.24
CA LEU A 976 -12.00 13.90 13.88
C LEU A 976 -11.70 13.00 12.65
N PRO A 977 -10.60 13.24 11.91
CA PRO A 977 -10.19 12.35 10.82
C PRO A 977 -10.00 10.90 11.30
N GLY A 978 -10.70 9.93 10.70
CA GLY A 978 -10.66 8.54 11.18
C GLY A 978 -11.62 8.23 12.33
N THR A 979 -12.52 9.15 12.63
CA THR A 979 -13.67 8.99 13.52
C THR A 979 -14.95 9.10 12.70
N SER A 980 -15.97 8.36 13.08
CA SER A 980 -17.31 8.45 12.51
C SER A 980 -18.34 8.39 13.62
N PHE A 981 -19.46 9.08 13.41
CA PHE A 981 -20.63 8.98 14.26
C PHE A 981 -21.74 8.21 13.54
N ARG A 982 -22.56 7.50 14.32
CA ARG A 982 -23.85 6.98 13.88
C ARG A 982 -24.88 7.35 14.94
N ILE A 983 -26.02 7.88 14.49
CA ILE A 983 -27.16 8.12 15.37
C ILE A 983 -28.10 6.93 15.20
N VAL A 984 -28.38 6.23 16.28
CA VAL A 984 -29.14 4.98 16.23
C VAL A 984 -30.31 4.98 17.20
N ASP A 985 -31.27 4.12 16.94
CA ASP A 985 -32.25 3.73 17.94
C ASP A 985 -31.55 3.01 19.12
N PRO A 986 -31.84 3.37 20.38
CA PRO A 986 -31.12 2.84 21.53
C PRO A 986 -31.33 1.33 21.76
N VAL A 987 -32.42 0.75 21.27
CA VAL A 987 -32.77 -0.66 21.47
C VAL A 987 -32.33 -1.50 20.27
N THR A 988 -32.78 -1.13 19.08
CA THR A 988 -32.53 -1.91 17.85
C THR A 988 -31.17 -1.64 17.23
N LEU A 989 -30.48 -0.56 17.62
CA LEU A 989 -29.23 -0.07 17.02
C LEU A 989 -29.31 0.20 15.51
N GLN A 990 -30.53 0.34 14.98
CA GLN A 990 -30.75 0.76 13.59
C GLN A 990 -30.47 2.25 13.43
N SER A 991 -29.86 2.63 12.31
CA SER A 991 -29.50 4.03 12.02
C SER A 991 -30.74 4.89 11.83
N ARG A 992 -30.71 6.11 12.39
CA ARG A 992 -31.75 7.13 12.24
C ARG A 992 -31.37 8.12 11.13
N PRO A 993 -32.36 8.73 10.45
CA PRO A 993 -32.12 9.81 9.50
C PRO A 993 -31.38 11.01 10.12
N ALA A 994 -30.74 11.82 9.27
CA ALA A 994 -30.13 13.07 9.69
C ALA A 994 -31.18 14.01 10.32
N GLY A 995 -30.79 14.74 11.36
CA GLY A 995 -31.66 15.63 12.13
C GLY A 995 -32.50 14.96 13.22
N GLU A 996 -32.72 13.64 13.16
CA GLU A 996 -33.48 12.93 14.20
C GLU A 996 -32.61 12.59 15.42
N PRO A 997 -33.05 12.90 16.65
CA PRO A 997 -32.28 12.61 17.85
C PRO A 997 -32.35 11.13 18.24
N GLY A 998 -31.20 10.51 18.44
CA GLY A 998 -31.05 9.12 18.88
C GLY A 998 -29.79 8.91 19.73
N LEU A 999 -29.46 7.65 20.02
CA LEU A 999 -28.23 7.29 20.72
C LEU A 999 -27.01 7.58 19.84
N VAL A 1000 -26.04 8.31 20.37
CA VAL A 1000 -24.78 8.61 19.67
C VAL A 1000 -23.81 7.44 19.82
N LEU A 1001 -23.43 6.83 18.70
CA LEU A 1001 -22.34 5.87 18.61
C LEU A 1001 -21.08 6.52 18.06
N ILE A 1002 -19.93 6.21 18.66
CA ILE A 1002 -18.63 6.70 18.21
C ILE A 1002 -17.77 5.54 17.72
N GLY A 1003 -17.43 5.56 16.43
CA GLY A 1003 -16.51 4.62 15.81
C GLY A 1003 -15.18 5.29 15.48
N GLY A 1004 -14.07 4.57 15.61
CA GLY A 1004 -12.76 5.10 15.24
C GLY A 1004 -11.58 4.44 15.93
N VAL A 1005 -10.38 4.86 15.55
CA VAL A 1005 -9.11 4.35 16.10
C VAL A 1005 -8.85 4.77 17.56
N GLN A 1006 -9.58 5.78 18.03
CA GLN A 1006 -9.48 6.33 19.38
C GLN A 1006 -10.33 5.59 20.42
N VAL A 1007 -11.17 4.64 19.99
CA VAL A 1007 -12.00 3.82 20.90
C VAL A 1007 -11.09 2.93 21.77
N MET A 1008 -11.34 2.93 23.08
CA MET A 1008 -10.58 2.22 24.11
C MET A 1008 -10.41 0.72 23.83
N ARG A 1009 -9.51 0.09 24.59
CA ARG A 1009 -9.42 -1.38 24.61
C ARG A 1009 -10.65 -1.99 25.27
N GLY A 1010 -11.01 -1.50 26.46
CA GLY A 1010 -12.15 -1.95 27.24
C GLY A 1010 -12.08 -1.44 28.69
N TYR A 1011 -13.03 -1.86 29.51
CA TYR A 1011 -13.00 -1.63 30.95
C TYR A 1011 -12.11 -2.66 31.65
N LEU A 1012 -11.36 -2.18 32.63
CA LEU A 1012 -10.40 -2.95 33.41
C LEU A 1012 -11.12 -4.06 34.19
N ASN A 1013 -10.73 -5.31 33.96
CA ASN A 1013 -11.30 -6.49 34.62
C ASN A 1013 -12.83 -6.63 34.48
N ASP A 1014 -13.44 -5.97 33.48
CA ASP A 1014 -14.89 -5.97 33.25
C ASP A 1014 -15.21 -6.26 31.76
N PRO A 1015 -15.11 -7.53 31.33
CA PRO A 1015 -15.39 -7.93 29.95
C PRO A 1015 -16.87 -7.78 29.58
N ASP A 1016 -17.79 -7.94 30.54
CA ASP A 1016 -19.24 -7.79 30.32
C ASP A 1016 -19.63 -6.33 30.09
N GLY A 1017 -19.18 -5.42 30.95
CA GLY A 1017 -19.35 -3.98 30.74
C GLY A 1017 -18.68 -3.52 29.45
N THR A 1018 -17.55 -4.11 29.07
CA THR A 1018 -16.88 -3.84 27.79
C THR A 1018 -17.75 -4.24 26.61
N ARG A 1019 -18.36 -5.44 26.61
CA ARG A 1019 -19.27 -5.89 25.55
C ARG A 1019 -20.54 -5.05 25.46
N GLN A 1020 -21.04 -4.58 26.60
CA GLN A 1020 -22.22 -3.71 26.64
C GLN A 1020 -21.92 -2.32 26.05
N ALA A 1021 -20.77 -1.73 26.39
CA ALA A 1021 -20.38 -0.39 25.98
C ALA A 1021 -19.76 -0.31 24.59
N VAL A 1022 -19.05 -1.35 24.14
CA VAL A 1022 -18.42 -1.40 22.81
C VAL A 1022 -19.03 -2.53 22.00
N VAL A 1023 -19.82 -2.16 20.99
CA VAL A 1023 -20.48 -3.11 20.08
C VAL A 1023 -19.78 -3.19 18.74
N GLU A 1024 -19.89 -4.34 18.08
CA GLU A 1024 -19.38 -4.53 16.72
C GLU A 1024 -20.53 -4.47 15.72
N LEU A 1025 -20.46 -3.53 14.77
CA LEU A 1025 -21.44 -3.35 13.69
C LEU A 1025 -20.66 -3.19 12.39
N ASP A 1026 -21.03 -3.96 11.36
CA ASP A 1026 -20.38 -3.97 10.04
C ASP A 1026 -18.86 -4.19 10.10
N GLY A 1027 -18.41 -5.06 11.02
CA GLY A 1027 -16.98 -5.33 11.24
C GLY A 1027 -16.19 -4.19 11.89
N ARG A 1028 -16.86 -3.20 12.49
CA ARG A 1028 -16.25 -2.06 13.18
C ARG A 1028 -16.68 -1.97 14.63
N ARG A 1029 -15.77 -1.53 15.51
CA ARG A 1029 -16.06 -1.27 16.93
C ARG A 1029 -16.67 0.13 17.12
N TRP A 1030 -17.79 0.18 17.82
CA TRP A 1030 -18.55 1.38 18.13
C TRP A 1030 -18.77 1.50 19.64
N PHE A 1031 -18.38 2.64 20.22
CA PHE A 1031 -18.66 2.98 21.60
C PHE A 1031 -20.06 3.59 21.75
N LYS A 1032 -20.87 3.03 22.65
CA LYS A 1032 -22.17 3.57 23.06
C LYS A 1032 -21.96 4.63 24.14
N THR A 1033 -22.19 5.88 23.78
CA THR A 1033 -21.95 7.03 24.68
C THR A 1033 -22.96 7.15 25.82
N GLY A 1034 -24.16 6.61 25.63
CA GLY A 1034 -25.33 6.89 26.48
C GLY A 1034 -25.94 8.29 26.25
N ASP A 1035 -25.37 9.07 25.33
CA ASP A 1035 -25.84 10.42 25.00
C ASP A 1035 -26.83 10.39 23.84
N ARG A 1036 -27.82 11.28 23.94
CA ARG A 1036 -28.83 11.53 22.92
C ARG A 1036 -28.41 12.74 22.09
N GLY A 1037 -28.32 12.57 20.78
CA GLY A 1037 -27.91 13.63 19.86
C GLY A 1037 -28.40 13.40 18.45
N HIS A 1038 -28.21 14.39 17.59
CA HIS A 1038 -28.49 14.30 16.15
C HIS A 1038 -27.33 14.92 15.35
N MET A 1039 -27.18 14.46 14.10
CA MET A 1039 -26.26 15.06 13.14
C MET A 1039 -27.02 15.88 12.11
N ASP A 1040 -26.49 17.01 11.69
CA ASP A 1040 -27.00 17.73 10.52
C ASP A 1040 -26.43 17.21 9.20
N ALA A 1041 -26.92 17.74 8.08
CA ALA A 1041 -26.51 17.34 6.73
C ALA A 1041 -25.00 17.58 6.44
N ASP A 1042 -24.38 18.48 7.19
CA ASP A 1042 -22.95 18.79 7.08
C ASP A 1042 -22.09 17.92 8.01
N GLY A 1043 -22.72 17.08 8.84
CA GLY A 1043 -22.04 16.17 9.77
C GLY A 1043 -21.62 16.81 11.08
N PHE A 1044 -22.13 18.00 11.44
CA PHE A 1044 -21.94 18.53 12.79
C PHE A 1044 -22.87 17.80 13.77
N LEU A 1045 -22.31 17.41 14.92
CA LEU A 1045 -23.03 16.72 15.97
C LEU A 1045 -23.62 17.73 16.97
N THR A 1046 -24.89 17.56 17.32
CA THR A 1046 -25.55 18.28 18.40
C THR A 1046 -25.94 17.30 19.50
N ILE A 1047 -25.52 17.58 20.74
CA ILE A 1047 -25.90 16.81 21.92
C ILE A 1047 -27.14 17.46 22.54
N VAL A 1048 -28.19 16.66 22.72
CA VAL A 1048 -29.50 17.09 23.25
C VAL A 1048 -29.63 16.73 24.73
N GLY A 1049 -29.06 15.62 25.17
CA GLY A 1049 -29.14 15.14 26.56
C GLY A 1049 -28.68 13.70 26.70
N ARG A 1050 -29.19 12.98 27.70
CA ARG A 1050 -28.99 11.52 27.87
C ARG A 1050 -30.16 10.74 27.27
N CYS A 1051 -29.91 9.51 26.81
CA CYS A 1051 -31.00 8.62 26.41
C CYS A 1051 -31.74 8.06 27.65
N PRO A 1052 -33.08 8.02 27.65
CA PRO A 1052 -33.85 7.27 28.66
C PRO A 1052 -33.59 5.76 28.45
N ILE A 1053 -33.15 5.07 29.49
CA ILE A 1053 -32.88 3.62 29.45
C ILE A 1053 -34.13 2.89 29.96
N PRO A 1054 -34.67 1.88 29.24
CA PRO A 1054 -35.68 0.98 29.79
C PRO A 1054 -35.00 -0.15 30.60
N ASP A 1055 -35.06 -0.07 31.94
CA ASP A 1055 -34.70 -1.03 33.02
C ASP A 1055 -33.31 -1.73 32.98
N ALA A 1056 -32.56 -1.91 34.08
CA ALA A 1056 -32.91 -2.11 35.49
C ALA A 1056 -32.00 -1.37 36.49
N ASP A 1057 -32.58 -1.09 37.66
CA ASP A 1057 -32.04 -0.47 38.88
C ASP A 1057 -31.71 1.03 38.82
N SER A 1058 -32.78 1.83 38.94
CA SER A 1058 -32.80 3.29 38.96
C SER A 1058 -32.28 3.93 40.26
N SER A 1059 -31.57 3.19 41.11
CA SER A 1059 -31.09 3.68 42.42
C SER A 1059 -29.57 3.92 42.51
N GLN A 1060 -28.78 3.53 41.51
CA GLN A 1060 -27.29 3.52 41.63
C GLN A 1060 -26.51 4.28 40.55
N ARG A 1061 -27.14 5.17 39.77
CA ARG A 1061 -26.40 6.00 38.81
C ARG A 1061 -26.74 7.47 38.99
N THR A 1062 -25.90 8.14 39.78
CA THR A 1062 -25.76 9.59 39.82
C THR A 1062 -25.51 10.14 38.41
N PRO A 1063 -25.96 11.37 38.12
CA PRO A 1063 -25.87 11.93 36.79
C PRO A 1063 -24.41 11.89 36.33
N ALA A 1064 -24.14 11.24 35.20
CA ALA A 1064 -22.97 11.57 34.43
C ALA A 1064 -23.23 12.94 33.77
N ALA A 1065 -23.24 13.95 34.65
CA ALA A 1065 -22.84 15.31 34.38
C ALA A 1065 -21.48 15.29 33.70
N PHE A 1066 -21.13 16.41 33.12
CA PHE A 1066 -19.85 16.66 32.50
C PHE A 1066 -18.67 16.34 33.43
N ASP A 1067 -18.25 15.08 33.47
CA ASP A 1067 -17.08 14.58 34.19
C ASP A 1067 -16.47 13.48 33.32
N VAL A 1068 -15.31 13.77 32.71
CA VAL A 1068 -13.99 13.28 33.16
C VAL A 1068 -12.96 14.32 32.73
#